data_AF-A0A7X6UAG9-F1
#
_entry.id   AF-A0A7X6UAG9-F1
#
_cell.length_a   1.000
_cell.length_b   1.000
_cell.length_c   1.000
_cell.angle_alpha   90.00
_cell.angle_beta   90.00
_cell.angle_gamma   90.00
#
_symmetry.space_group_name_H-M   'P 1'
#
loop_
_entity.id
_entity.type
_entity.pdbx_description
1 polymer ?
#
loop_
_entity_poly.entity_id
_entity_poly.type
_entity_poly.pdbx_seq_one_letter_code
_entity_poly.pdbx_strand_id
1 'polypeptide(L)'
;MFLHQLEQGDIRVMTSASDLTAASDCEFAFLRRVDERLGREVTVPPKDDPMLRRAAELGDDHEARVLSRYLNEFGQRNPGVPGGVVETRESDSRDAQTLRAAELETVTALQGGAEVVFQATFFDPVQRPAEGDVPAIGFVGFADFLRRTETGHYEVQDTKLARRAKVTALMQLAAYAEQLRRLGIPVAPEVSLILGDETTSRHHLSDIEPVFRARRERLHTILLDRVQQFGAGGERSSAAPIAWNAAGVVACGRCEVCDHEVQAHRDLLLVAGLRLTQRARLVAAGITTIDALAAAHPQTAGGSVSVEGIAQATLERLSLQALLQTQARDGAPPPIEVIDVAALAMIPKPSPGDLFFDFEGDPLFREPGDAGSARWGIDYLFGMVDTDRQFTALWAHDLDEERVALERFLEMVAERRAAYPDMHIYHYAPYERTHLLSIAARHGVCEAEVDQLLREHVLVDLYPIVRAALRVGSRSYSIKKLEPLYMGDEHRDADGVLDGAESVTEFAEASALRRSDSDDEQREAERRLAAIAAYNEYDCVSTLQLRDWLRGLATERGIAPHSSGLPDLAESTDPENGESRFRLSPVAARLSALAAELDDAQTAHAVALAASAVDYHEREQKSFWWEHYARLVNPIDDWSGTRDAMIIDAGLTPRSELWIDPTGRQTLARRTIVLRGELAPGSTLKVGDDAFAVYE
;
A
#
# COMPACT_ATOMS: atom_id res chain seq x y z
N MET A 1 -22.78 -10.45 7.85
CA MET A 1 -23.69 -11.62 7.89
C MET A 1 -24.68 -11.49 9.03
N PHE A 2 -25.88 -11.99 8.78
CA PHE A 2 -27.05 -12.17 9.62
C PHE A 2 -27.51 -13.57 9.97
N LEU A 3 -28.25 -13.80 11.06
CA LEU A 3 -29.18 -14.93 11.13
C LEU A 3 -30.62 -14.44 11.09
N HIS A 4 -31.43 -15.04 10.23
CA HIS A 4 -32.89 -15.00 10.31
C HIS A 4 -33.37 -16.28 10.98
N GLN A 5 -34.19 -16.15 12.02
CA GLN A 5 -34.97 -17.28 12.52
C GLN A 5 -36.22 -17.45 11.66
N LEU A 6 -36.43 -18.67 11.18
CA LEU A 6 -37.61 -19.05 10.42
C LEU A 6 -38.64 -19.70 11.35
N GLU A 7 -39.86 -19.87 10.84
CA GLU A 7 -40.89 -20.65 11.51
C GLU A 7 -40.36 -22.08 11.79
N GLN A 8 -40.71 -22.66 12.94
CA GLN A 8 -40.27 -23.98 13.41
C GLN A 8 -38.83 -24.07 13.98
N GLY A 9 -38.11 -22.95 14.10
CA GLY A 9 -36.78 -22.91 14.74
C GLY A 9 -35.61 -23.14 13.78
N ASP A 10 -35.89 -23.27 12.48
CA ASP A 10 -34.89 -23.29 11.43
C ASP A 10 -34.20 -21.93 11.28
N ILE A 11 -32.97 -21.94 10.76
CA ILE A 11 -32.21 -20.71 10.52
C ILE A 11 -31.93 -20.51 9.03
N ARG A 12 -31.86 -19.25 8.64
CA ARG A 12 -31.29 -18.81 7.37
C ARG A 12 -30.13 -17.89 7.64
N VAL A 13 -29.02 -18.12 6.94
CA VAL A 13 -27.83 -17.27 7.02
C VAL A 13 -27.92 -16.19 5.96
N MET A 14 -27.93 -14.93 6.35
CA MET A 14 -27.94 -13.80 5.41
C MET A 14 -26.52 -13.30 5.18
N THR A 15 -26.11 -13.19 3.91
CA THR A 15 -24.81 -12.66 3.48
C THR A 15 -24.99 -11.36 2.71
N SER A 16 -23.92 -10.56 2.60
CA SER A 16 -23.88 -9.35 1.76
C SER A 16 -22.64 -9.30 0.87
N ALA A 17 -22.60 -8.34 -0.05
CA ALA A 17 -21.39 -8.07 -0.83
C ALA A 17 -20.18 -7.69 0.05
N SER A 18 -20.41 -6.98 1.15
CA SER A 18 -19.37 -6.65 2.13
C SER A 18 -18.82 -7.88 2.85
N ASP A 19 -19.65 -8.90 3.10
CA ASP A 19 -19.19 -10.17 3.67
C ASP A 19 -18.25 -10.91 2.70
N LEU A 20 -18.55 -10.86 1.39
CA LEU A 20 -17.69 -11.43 0.35
C LEU A 20 -16.32 -10.74 0.32
N THR A 21 -16.31 -9.41 0.41
CA THR A 21 -15.07 -8.63 0.51
C THR A 21 -14.28 -9.01 1.77
N ALA A 22 -14.94 -9.01 2.94
CA ALA A 22 -14.30 -9.35 4.21
C ALA A 22 -13.68 -10.76 4.22
N ALA A 23 -14.41 -11.76 3.70
CA ALA A 23 -13.91 -13.13 3.59
C ALA A 23 -12.80 -13.28 2.56
N SER A 24 -12.82 -12.48 1.48
CA SER A 24 -11.75 -12.47 0.47
C SER A 24 -10.46 -11.84 0.98
N ASP A 25 -10.57 -10.83 1.85
CA ASP A 25 -9.41 -10.19 2.49
C ASP A 25 -8.80 -11.07 3.59
N CYS A 26 -9.64 -11.69 4.43
CA CYS A 26 -9.19 -12.60 5.49
C CYS A 26 -10.32 -13.53 5.95
N GLU A 27 -10.26 -14.80 5.55
CA GLU A 27 -11.25 -15.82 5.94
C GLU A 27 -11.26 -16.02 7.46
N PHE A 28 -10.09 -16.05 8.11
CA PHE A 28 -10.00 -16.23 9.55
C PHE A 28 -10.69 -15.10 10.33
N ALA A 29 -10.41 -13.84 9.98
CA ALA A 29 -11.04 -12.69 10.65
C ALA A 29 -12.55 -12.65 10.39
N PHE A 30 -12.98 -12.97 9.17
CA PHE A 30 -14.39 -13.11 8.84
C PHE A 30 -15.07 -14.19 9.72
N LEU A 31 -14.48 -15.38 9.83
CA LEU A 31 -15.04 -16.49 10.62
C LEU A 31 -15.03 -16.21 12.13
N ARG A 32 -14.02 -15.48 12.66
CA ARG A 32 -14.02 -15.01 14.06
C ARG A 32 -15.20 -14.06 14.34
N ARG A 33 -15.49 -13.14 13.41
CA ARG A 33 -16.68 -12.27 13.48
C ARG A 33 -17.99 -13.04 13.25
N VAL A 34 -17.97 -14.17 12.55
CA VAL A 34 -19.12 -15.09 12.48
C VAL A 34 -19.34 -15.74 13.84
N ASP A 35 -18.28 -16.23 14.49
CA ASP A 35 -18.36 -16.85 15.81
C ASP A 35 -18.95 -15.94 16.89
N GLU A 36 -18.50 -14.69 16.91
CA GLU A 36 -19.06 -13.65 17.79
C GLU A 36 -20.57 -13.48 17.56
N ARG A 37 -21.01 -13.40 16.30
CA ARG A 37 -22.45 -13.27 15.95
C ARG A 37 -23.26 -14.53 16.24
N LEU A 38 -22.62 -15.69 16.29
CA LEU A 38 -23.24 -16.95 16.74
C LEU A 38 -23.30 -17.07 18.27
N GLY A 39 -22.80 -16.07 19.00
CA GLY A 39 -22.77 -16.06 20.47
C GLY A 39 -21.73 -17.01 21.05
N ARG A 40 -20.70 -17.37 20.29
CA ARG A 40 -19.57 -18.19 20.77
C ARG A 40 -18.64 -17.32 21.61
N GLU A 41 -17.96 -17.94 22.56
CA GLU A 41 -17.02 -17.27 23.45
C GLU A 41 -15.74 -16.90 22.70
N VAL A 42 -15.72 -15.72 22.08
CA VAL A 42 -14.58 -15.21 21.32
C VAL A 42 -14.43 -13.71 21.53
N THR A 43 -13.18 -13.25 21.60
CA THR A 43 -12.85 -11.83 21.56
C THR A 43 -12.50 -11.45 20.13
N VAL A 44 -13.21 -10.47 19.58
CA VAL A 44 -12.87 -9.83 18.31
C VAL A 44 -12.40 -8.41 18.62
N PRO A 45 -11.11 -8.10 18.43
CA PRO A 45 -10.62 -6.73 18.62
C PRO A 45 -11.39 -5.75 17.75
N PRO A 46 -11.76 -4.56 18.26
CA PRO A 46 -12.39 -3.54 17.45
C PRO A 46 -11.44 -3.07 16.35
N LYS A 47 -12.01 -2.73 15.20
CA LYS A 47 -11.27 -2.08 14.11
C LYS A 47 -11.40 -0.56 14.28
N ASP A 48 -10.65 0.03 15.20
CA ASP A 48 -10.60 1.49 15.38
C ASP A 48 -9.34 2.03 14.71
N ASP A 49 -9.53 2.58 13.51
CA ASP A 49 -8.49 3.19 12.70
C ASP A 49 -9.03 4.55 12.24
N PRO A 50 -8.47 5.66 12.77
CA PRO A 50 -8.91 7.01 12.44
C PRO A 50 -8.89 7.30 10.93
N MET A 51 -7.88 6.80 10.19
CA MET A 51 -7.81 6.98 8.74
C MET A 51 -8.93 6.24 8.03
N LEU A 52 -9.28 5.02 8.48
CA LEU A 52 -10.41 4.29 7.91
C LEU A 52 -11.75 4.96 8.20
N ARG A 53 -11.93 5.57 9.38
CA ARG A 53 -13.13 6.36 9.69
C ARG A 53 -13.23 7.57 8.77
N ARG A 54 -12.15 8.35 8.65
CA ARG A 54 -12.10 9.50 7.74
C ARG A 54 -12.31 9.12 6.27
N ALA A 55 -11.74 8.00 5.82
CA ALA A 55 -11.95 7.50 4.46
C ALA A 55 -13.40 7.04 4.21
N ALA A 56 -14.11 6.58 5.25
CA ALA A 56 -15.53 6.26 5.14
C ALA A 56 -16.36 7.53 4.96
N GLU A 57 -16.16 8.54 5.81
CA GLU A 57 -16.83 9.85 5.73
C GLU A 57 -16.63 10.52 4.36
N LEU A 58 -15.39 10.56 3.86
CA LEU A 58 -15.08 11.08 2.52
C LEU A 58 -15.70 10.23 1.38
N GLY A 59 -15.92 8.94 1.63
CA GLY A 59 -16.63 8.03 0.74
C GLY A 59 -18.11 8.38 0.64
N ASP A 60 -18.75 8.63 1.77
CA ASP A 60 -20.16 9.06 1.83
C ASP A 60 -20.34 10.42 1.14
N ASP A 61 -19.41 11.36 1.37
CA ASP A 61 -19.39 12.65 0.68
C ASP A 61 -19.24 12.48 -0.85
N HIS A 62 -18.46 11.48 -1.30
CA HIS A 62 -18.29 11.18 -2.72
C HIS A 62 -19.57 10.63 -3.35
N GLU A 63 -20.23 9.69 -2.67
CA GLU A 63 -21.53 9.19 -3.08
C GLU A 63 -22.57 10.32 -3.19
N ALA A 64 -22.65 11.18 -2.19
CA ALA A 64 -23.56 12.33 -2.16
C ALA A 64 -23.32 13.32 -3.30
N ARG A 65 -22.05 13.56 -3.69
CA ARG A 65 -21.71 14.38 -4.87
C ARG A 65 -22.19 13.74 -6.17
N VAL A 66 -21.99 12.44 -6.33
CA VAL A 66 -22.47 11.70 -7.52
C VAL A 66 -23.98 11.73 -7.61
N LEU A 67 -24.69 11.53 -6.50
CA LEU A 67 -26.14 11.67 -6.44
C LEU A 67 -26.59 13.08 -6.83
N SER A 68 -25.96 14.11 -6.27
CA SER A 68 -26.27 15.51 -6.57
C SER A 68 -26.12 15.81 -8.06
N ARG A 69 -25.09 15.26 -8.71
CA ARG A 69 -24.91 15.37 -10.16
C ARG A 69 -26.06 14.73 -10.93
N TYR A 70 -26.49 13.52 -10.57
CA TYR A 70 -27.62 12.86 -11.22
C TYR A 70 -28.95 13.58 -10.98
N LEU A 71 -29.17 14.13 -9.79
CA LEU A 71 -30.34 14.93 -9.47
C LEU A 71 -30.38 16.21 -10.33
N ASN A 72 -29.24 16.86 -10.53
CA ASN A 72 -29.14 18.04 -11.38
C ASN A 72 -29.38 17.71 -12.86
N GLU A 73 -28.94 16.54 -13.33
CA GLU A 73 -29.08 16.12 -14.72
C GLU A 73 -30.49 15.63 -15.07
N PHE A 74 -31.08 14.76 -14.24
CA PHE A 74 -32.33 14.06 -14.55
C PHE A 74 -33.54 14.52 -13.73
N GLY A 75 -33.31 15.20 -12.60
CA GLY A 75 -34.34 15.59 -11.64
C GLY A 75 -34.90 14.41 -10.83
N GLN A 76 -35.42 14.69 -9.64
CA GLN A 76 -36.00 13.66 -8.76
C GLN A 76 -37.39 13.20 -9.23
N ARG A 77 -37.71 11.92 -9.04
CA ARG A 77 -39.02 11.30 -9.37
C ARG A 77 -39.43 10.28 -8.32
N ASN A 78 -40.73 9.99 -8.29
CA ASN A 78 -41.29 8.92 -7.47
C ASN A 78 -41.15 7.55 -8.17
N PRO A 79 -41.04 6.45 -7.42
CA PRO A 79 -41.03 5.10 -7.99
C PRO A 79 -42.22 4.85 -8.93
N GLY A 80 -41.97 4.21 -10.07
CA GLY A 80 -42.99 3.88 -11.08
C GLY A 80 -43.29 5.00 -12.09
N VAL A 81 -42.72 6.19 -11.92
CA VAL A 81 -42.78 7.27 -12.91
C VAL A 81 -41.57 7.15 -13.85
N PRO A 82 -41.76 7.17 -15.19
CA PRO A 82 -40.64 7.11 -16.12
C PRO A 82 -39.68 8.30 -16.01
N GLY A 83 -38.39 8.00 -16.16
CA GLY A 83 -37.29 8.96 -16.13
C GLY A 83 -36.90 9.44 -14.73
N GLY A 84 -35.90 10.31 -14.66
CA GLY A 84 -35.42 10.92 -13.41
C GLY A 84 -34.64 9.98 -12.48
N VAL A 85 -34.26 10.52 -11.33
CA VAL A 85 -33.63 9.81 -10.22
C VAL A 85 -34.69 9.39 -9.22
N VAL A 86 -34.71 8.10 -8.86
CA VAL A 86 -35.54 7.55 -7.80
C VAL A 86 -34.63 7.11 -6.66
N GLU A 87 -34.78 7.75 -5.50
CA GLU A 87 -34.10 7.34 -4.28
C GLU A 87 -34.99 6.34 -3.55
N THR A 88 -34.50 5.12 -3.34
CA THR A 88 -35.25 4.12 -2.57
C THR A 88 -34.98 4.28 -1.09
N ARG A 89 -35.98 3.95 -0.27
CA ARG A 89 -35.84 4.00 1.19
C ARG A 89 -34.65 3.16 1.66
N GLU A 90 -33.77 3.81 2.41
CA GLU A 90 -32.72 3.15 3.15
C GLU A 90 -33.33 2.23 4.22
N SER A 91 -32.81 1.02 4.34
CA SER A 91 -33.29 0.03 5.30
C SER A 91 -32.15 -0.47 6.16
N ASP A 92 -31.92 0.22 7.29
CA ASP A 92 -31.08 -0.29 8.38
C ASP A 92 -31.69 -1.54 9.05
N SER A 93 -32.97 -1.79 8.78
CA SER A 93 -33.69 -2.95 9.28
C SER A 93 -33.17 -4.23 8.61
N ARG A 94 -32.77 -5.18 9.45
CA ARG A 94 -32.47 -6.55 9.05
C ARG A 94 -33.72 -7.43 8.96
N ASP A 95 -34.91 -6.88 9.19
CA ASP A 95 -36.16 -7.62 9.15
C ASP A 95 -36.55 -8.00 7.70
N ALA A 96 -37.02 -9.23 7.52
CA ALA A 96 -37.34 -9.77 6.20
C ALA A 96 -38.52 -9.06 5.51
N GLN A 97 -39.49 -8.54 6.27
CA GLN A 97 -40.63 -7.82 5.71
C GLN A 97 -40.19 -6.43 5.24
N THR A 98 -39.38 -5.72 6.01
CA THR A 98 -38.82 -4.41 5.60
C THR A 98 -37.96 -4.54 4.35
N LEU A 99 -37.04 -5.52 4.31
CA LEU A 99 -36.16 -5.75 3.16
C LEU A 99 -36.95 -6.10 1.89
N ARG A 100 -38.00 -6.93 2.01
CA ARG A 100 -38.87 -7.26 0.87
C ARG A 100 -39.67 -6.04 0.38
N ALA A 101 -40.12 -5.18 1.28
CA ALA A 101 -40.83 -3.97 0.90
C ALA A 101 -39.89 -2.96 0.21
N ALA A 102 -38.61 -2.91 0.59
CA ALA A 102 -37.59 -2.08 -0.06
C ALA A 102 -37.22 -2.60 -1.45
N GLU A 103 -36.99 -3.91 -1.60
CA GLU A 103 -36.76 -4.54 -2.90
C GLU A 103 -37.93 -4.29 -3.88
N LEU A 104 -39.18 -4.36 -3.40
CA LEU A 104 -40.36 -4.09 -4.23
C LEU A 104 -40.36 -2.66 -4.78
N GLU A 105 -39.86 -1.68 -4.01
CA GLU A 105 -39.73 -0.30 -4.47
C GLU A 105 -38.66 -0.16 -5.53
N THR A 106 -37.49 -0.79 -5.31
CA THR A 106 -36.42 -0.89 -6.31
C THR A 106 -36.95 -1.49 -7.61
N VAL A 107 -37.66 -2.62 -7.55
CA VAL A 107 -38.26 -3.26 -8.73
C VAL A 107 -39.27 -2.33 -9.42
N THR A 108 -40.11 -1.63 -8.65
CA THR A 108 -41.10 -0.68 -9.17
C THR A 108 -40.42 0.48 -9.90
N ALA A 109 -39.32 1.02 -9.36
CA ALA A 109 -38.55 2.08 -9.98
C ALA A 109 -37.89 1.61 -11.30
N LEU A 110 -37.27 0.44 -11.29
CA LEU A 110 -36.60 -0.14 -12.46
C LEU A 110 -37.59 -0.50 -13.58
N GLN A 111 -38.73 -1.12 -13.24
CA GLN A 111 -39.79 -1.44 -14.20
C GLN A 111 -40.52 -0.20 -14.71
N GLY A 112 -40.61 0.85 -13.90
CA GLY A 112 -41.14 2.15 -14.30
C GLY A 112 -40.25 2.91 -15.28
N GLY A 113 -38.99 2.48 -15.47
CA GLY A 113 -38.05 3.10 -16.39
C GLY A 113 -37.39 4.36 -15.81
N ALA A 114 -37.07 4.37 -14.51
CA ALA A 114 -36.24 5.41 -13.92
C ALA A 114 -34.88 5.50 -14.63
N GLU A 115 -34.33 6.71 -14.81
CA GLU A 115 -32.99 6.89 -15.41
C GLU A 115 -31.90 6.44 -14.44
N VAL A 116 -32.07 6.73 -13.15
CA VAL A 116 -31.17 6.29 -12.08
C VAL A 116 -32.00 5.84 -10.88
N VAL A 117 -31.65 4.69 -10.29
CA VAL A 117 -32.14 4.28 -8.97
C VAL A 117 -31.00 4.34 -7.98
N PHE A 118 -31.16 5.13 -6.92
CA PHE A 118 -30.16 5.32 -5.86
C PHE A 118 -30.50 4.48 -4.63
N GLN A 119 -29.49 3.86 -4.01
CA GLN A 119 -29.61 2.99 -2.82
C GLN A 119 -30.53 1.78 -3.03
N ALA A 120 -30.46 1.19 -4.23
CA ALA A 120 -31.29 0.07 -4.65
C ALA A 120 -31.09 -1.15 -3.75
N THR A 121 -32.18 -1.65 -3.17
CA THR A 121 -32.15 -2.79 -2.24
C THR A 121 -32.40 -4.10 -2.98
N PHE A 122 -31.53 -5.08 -2.76
CA PHE A 122 -31.71 -6.47 -3.20
C PHE A 122 -31.90 -7.38 -1.99
N PHE A 123 -32.94 -8.22 -2.02
CA PHE A 123 -33.21 -9.21 -0.99
C PHE A 123 -33.52 -10.58 -1.62
N ASP A 124 -32.51 -11.44 -1.64
CA ASP A 124 -32.69 -12.84 -2.03
C ASP A 124 -32.80 -13.72 -0.76
N PRO A 125 -34.00 -14.16 -0.38
CA PRO A 125 -34.16 -15.00 0.79
C PRO A 125 -33.53 -16.39 0.62
N VAL A 126 -33.28 -16.87 -0.60
CA VAL A 126 -32.85 -18.26 -0.84
C VAL A 126 -31.86 -18.29 -2.02
N GLN A 127 -30.74 -17.59 -1.89
CA GLN A 127 -29.65 -17.65 -2.86
C GLN A 127 -29.04 -19.07 -2.94
N ARG A 128 -29.02 -19.78 -1.81
CA ARG A 128 -28.81 -21.22 -1.74
C ARG A 128 -29.92 -21.86 -0.90
N PRO A 129 -30.63 -22.88 -1.42
CA PRO A 129 -31.65 -23.59 -0.65
C PRO A 129 -31.04 -24.37 0.52
N ALA A 130 -31.87 -24.68 1.51
CA ALA A 130 -31.51 -25.63 2.56
C ALA A 130 -31.42 -27.05 1.97
N GLU A 131 -30.51 -27.86 2.51
CA GLU A 131 -30.30 -29.25 2.09
C GLU A 131 -30.11 -30.14 3.33
N GLY A 132 -31.15 -30.91 3.69
CA GLY A 132 -31.15 -31.65 4.96
C GLY A 132 -31.03 -30.69 6.14
N ASP A 133 -30.06 -30.95 7.03
CA ASP A 133 -29.77 -30.12 8.20
C ASP A 133 -28.91 -28.88 7.86
N VAL A 134 -28.49 -28.73 6.60
CA VAL A 134 -27.70 -27.58 6.14
C VAL A 134 -28.63 -26.39 5.88
N PRO A 135 -28.45 -25.25 6.59
CA PRO A 135 -29.36 -24.11 6.46
C PRO A 135 -29.27 -23.46 5.07
N ALA A 136 -30.34 -22.74 4.72
CA ALA A 136 -30.34 -21.90 3.52
C ALA A 136 -29.41 -20.69 3.69
N ILE A 137 -28.87 -20.20 2.58
CA ILE A 137 -28.18 -18.91 2.51
C ILE A 137 -29.03 -17.93 1.71
N GLY A 138 -29.27 -16.76 2.28
CA GLY A 138 -29.82 -15.60 1.58
C GLY A 138 -28.77 -14.53 1.34
N PHE A 139 -29.13 -13.56 0.51
CA PHE A 139 -28.32 -12.40 0.16
C PHE A 139 -29.10 -11.11 0.42
N VAL A 140 -28.42 -10.10 0.95
CA VAL A 140 -28.89 -8.72 1.03
C VAL A 140 -27.82 -7.79 0.49
N GLY A 141 -28.23 -6.81 -0.32
CA GLY A 141 -27.33 -5.87 -0.95
C GLY A 141 -27.97 -4.51 -1.15
N PHE A 142 -27.14 -3.47 -1.10
CA PHE A 142 -27.53 -2.08 -1.34
C PHE A 142 -26.59 -1.55 -2.41
N ALA A 143 -27.13 -1.32 -3.61
CA ALA A 143 -26.35 -0.79 -4.71
C ALA A 143 -26.50 0.73 -4.73
N ASP A 144 -25.36 1.44 -4.74
CA ASP A 144 -25.32 2.90 -4.76
C ASP A 144 -26.16 3.41 -5.94
N PHE A 145 -25.86 2.99 -7.18
CA PHE A 145 -26.57 3.45 -8.36
C PHE A 145 -26.87 2.34 -9.36
N LEU A 146 -28.11 2.34 -9.88
CA LEU A 146 -28.50 1.57 -11.06
C LEU A 146 -28.88 2.53 -12.18
N ARG A 147 -28.04 2.65 -13.20
CA ARG A 147 -28.22 3.61 -14.30
C ARG A 147 -28.81 2.93 -15.52
N ARG A 148 -29.90 3.50 -16.05
CA ARG A 148 -30.49 3.05 -17.30
C ARG A 148 -29.60 3.47 -18.48
N THR A 149 -29.31 2.53 -19.36
CA THR A 149 -28.60 2.76 -20.61
C THR A 149 -29.59 3.14 -21.72
N GLU A 150 -29.08 3.71 -22.82
CA GLU A 150 -29.89 4.04 -24.00
C GLU A 150 -30.65 2.84 -24.58
N THR A 151 -30.11 1.64 -24.41
CA THR A 151 -30.73 0.38 -24.85
C THR A 151 -31.83 -0.13 -23.90
N GLY A 152 -32.08 0.58 -22.79
CA GLY A 152 -33.06 0.20 -21.78
C GLY A 152 -32.58 -0.86 -20.78
N HIS A 153 -31.31 -1.27 -20.84
CA HIS A 153 -30.69 -2.13 -19.82
C HIS A 153 -30.17 -1.31 -18.65
N TYR A 154 -30.09 -1.88 -17.46
CA TYR A 154 -29.52 -1.24 -16.28
C TYR A 154 -28.06 -1.64 -16.06
N GLU A 155 -27.21 -0.63 -15.97
CA GLU A 155 -25.81 -0.70 -15.56
C GLU A 155 -25.74 -0.55 -14.03
N VAL A 156 -25.00 -1.43 -13.36
CA VAL A 156 -24.68 -1.27 -11.94
C VAL A 156 -23.48 -0.34 -11.83
N GLN A 157 -23.62 0.71 -11.02
CA GLN A 157 -22.54 1.63 -10.70
C GLN A 157 -22.36 1.75 -9.19
N ASP A 158 -21.11 1.82 -8.76
CA ASP A 158 -20.74 1.88 -7.35
C ASP A 158 -19.66 2.94 -7.16
N THR A 159 -19.80 3.72 -6.09
CA THR A 159 -18.89 4.81 -5.77
C THR A 159 -17.81 4.33 -4.81
N LYS A 160 -16.56 4.67 -5.15
CA LYS A 160 -15.41 4.27 -4.33
C LYS A 160 -14.42 5.40 -4.26
N LEU A 161 -14.04 5.78 -3.04
CA LEU A 161 -12.99 6.77 -2.81
C LEU A 161 -11.64 6.37 -3.40
N ALA A 162 -11.41 5.07 -3.56
CA ALA A 162 -10.19 4.55 -4.17
C ALA A 162 -9.98 5.12 -5.59
N ARG A 163 -8.74 5.45 -5.92
CA ARG A 163 -8.31 5.97 -7.23
C ARG A 163 -8.02 4.87 -8.27
N ARG A 164 -8.27 3.60 -7.92
CA ARG A 164 -8.07 2.44 -8.78
C ARG A 164 -9.14 1.41 -8.49
N ALA A 165 -9.61 0.74 -9.53
CA ALA A 165 -10.54 -0.38 -9.42
C ALA A 165 -9.91 -1.53 -8.61
N LYS A 166 -10.57 -1.93 -7.52
CA LYS A 166 -10.20 -3.12 -6.75
C LYS A 166 -11.08 -4.29 -7.17
N VAL A 167 -10.49 -5.49 -7.25
CA VAL A 167 -11.21 -6.73 -7.61
C VAL A 167 -12.39 -6.98 -6.65
N THR A 168 -12.24 -6.67 -5.36
CA THR A 168 -13.31 -6.80 -4.36
C THR A 168 -14.52 -5.91 -4.66
N ALA A 169 -14.30 -4.66 -5.10
CA ALA A 169 -15.39 -3.77 -5.52
C ALA A 169 -16.07 -4.28 -6.80
N LEU A 170 -15.31 -4.82 -7.75
CA LEU A 170 -15.88 -5.42 -8.97
C LEU A 170 -16.77 -6.64 -8.65
N MET A 171 -16.36 -7.48 -7.70
CA MET A 171 -17.19 -8.63 -7.27
C MET A 171 -18.53 -8.19 -6.66
N GLN A 172 -18.58 -7.05 -5.96
CA GLN A 172 -19.81 -6.46 -5.47
C GLN A 172 -20.75 -6.06 -6.61
N LEU A 173 -20.24 -5.40 -7.65
CA LEU A 173 -21.02 -5.06 -8.85
C LEU A 173 -21.59 -6.32 -9.54
N ALA A 174 -20.78 -7.37 -9.66
CA ALA A 174 -21.24 -8.65 -10.23
C ALA A 174 -22.34 -9.32 -9.38
N ALA A 175 -22.27 -9.21 -8.05
CA ALA A 175 -23.32 -9.69 -7.17
C ALA A 175 -24.66 -8.99 -7.45
N TYR A 176 -24.65 -7.66 -7.59
CA TYR A 176 -25.84 -6.86 -7.89
C TYR A 176 -26.38 -7.11 -9.30
N ALA A 177 -25.50 -7.29 -10.29
CA ALA A 177 -25.90 -7.68 -11.64
C ALA A 177 -26.62 -9.05 -11.65
N GLU A 178 -26.16 -10.02 -10.84
CA GLU A 178 -26.87 -11.30 -10.68
C GLU A 178 -28.26 -11.11 -10.07
N GLN A 179 -28.40 -10.22 -9.09
CA GLN A 179 -29.69 -9.91 -8.47
C GLN A 179 -30.69 -9.23 -9.42
N LEU A 180 -30.22 -8.32 -10.27
CA LEU A 180 -31.06 -7.74 -11.33
C LEU A 180 -31.60 -8.82 -12.27
N ARG A 181 -30.75 -9.77 -12.70
CA ARG A 181 -31.18 -10.90 -13.56
C ARG A 181 -32.20 -11.79 -12.85
N ARG A 182 -32.01 -12.07 -11.55
CA ARG A 182 -32.97 -12.84 -10.74
C ARG A 182 -34.34 -12.17 -10.74
N LEU A 183 -34.38 -10.83 -10.64
CA LEU A 183 -35.61 -10.03 -10.64
C LEU A 183 -36.21 -9.80 -12.04
N GLY A 184 -35.60 -10.34 -13.10
CA GLY A 184 -36.06 -10.19 -14.47
C GLY A 184 -35.80 -8.80 -15.07
N ILE A 185 -34.91 -8.01 -14.47
CA ILE A 185 -34.51 -6.70 -14.97
C ILE A 185 -33.40 -6.88 -16.02
N PRO A 186 -33.50 -6.29 -17.23
CA PRO A 186 -32.44 -6.34 -18.23
C PRO A 186 -31.17 -5.66 -17.71
N VAL A 187 -30.03 -6.36 -17.77
CA VAL A 187 -28.74 -5.89 -17.23
C VAL A 187 -27.79 -5.56 -18.37
N ALA A 188 -27.08 -4.44 -18.26
CA ALA A 188 -26.05 -4.05 -19.21
C ALA A 188 -24.87 -5.05 -19.16
N PRO A 189 -24.13 -5.27 -20.26
CA PRO A 189 -22.95 -6.14 -20.26
C PRO A 189 -21.76 -5.55 -19.49
N GLU A 190 -21.80 -4.26 -19.20
CA GLU A 190 -20.77 -3.50 -18.48
C GLU A 190 -21.29 -3.00 -17.13
N VAL A 191 -20.36 -2.82 -16.22
CA VAL A 191 -20.54 -2.16 -14.91
C VAL A 191 -19.46 -1.11 -14.72
N SER A 192 -19.74 -0.13 -13.85
CA SER A 192 -18.84 1.01 -13.65
C SER A 192 -18.51 1.25 -12.18
N LEU A 193 -17.26 1.60 -11.91
CA LEU A 193 -16.84 2.21 -10.65
C LEU A 193 -16.61 3.71 -10.87
N ILE A 194 -17.26 4.54 -10.05
CA ILE A 194 -17.03 5.99 -10.05
C ILE A 194 -16.01 6.27 -8.93
N LEU A 195 -14.77 6.51 -9.34
CA LEU A 195 -13.61 6.60 -8.46
C LEU A 195 -13.53 7.98 -7.77
N GLY A 196 -12.71 8.10 -6.72
CA GLY A 196 -12.60 9.33 -5.93
C GLY A 196 -12.06 10.52 -6.72
N ASP A 197 -11.31 10.28 -7.80
CA ASP A 197 -10.84 11.29 -8.76
C ASP A 197 -11.90 11.67 -9.80
N GLU A 198 -13.13 11.19 -9.63
CA GLU A 198 -14.31 11.36 -10.50
C GLU A 198 -14.22 10.63 -11.84
N THR A 199 -13.13 9.91 -12.09
CA THR A 199 -13.03 9.05 -13.26
C THR A 199 -13.95 7.84 -13.15
N THR A 200 -14.44 7.36 -14.30
CA THR A 200 -15.29 6.17 -14.37
C THR A 200 -14.50 5.01 -14.95
N SER A 201 -14.28 3.96 -14.14
CA SER A 201 -13.66 2.71 -14.57
C SER A 201 -14.72 1.71 -15.01
N ARG A 202 -14.77 1.42 -16.31
CA ARG A 202 -15.74 0.51 -16.93
C ARG A 202 -15.18 -0.89 -17.09
N HIS A 203 -15.98 -1.90 -16.81
CA HIS A 203 -15.56 -3.30 -16.90
C HIS A 203 -16.67 -4.21 -17.42
N HIS A 204 -16.31 -5.22 -18.21
CA HIS A 204 -17.24 -6.24 -18.68
C HIS A 204 -17.59 -7.24 -17.58
N LEU A 205 -18.88 -7.54 -17.43
CA LEU A 205 -19.36 -8.54 -16.48
C LEU A 205 -18.79 -9.94 -16.77
N SER A 206 -18.55 -10.27 -18.04
CA SER A 206 -17.98 -11.56 -18.45
C SER A 206 -16.64 -11.87 -17.80
N ASP A 207 -15.86 -10.83 -17.47
CA ASP A 207 -14.51 -10.97 -16.92
C ASP A 207 -14.54 -11.09 -15.40
N ILE A 208 -15.57 -10.52 -14.77
CA ILE A 208 -15.71 -10.43 -13.31
C ILE A 208 -16.50 -11.62 -12.74
N GLU A 209 -17.57 -12.03 -13.42
CA GLU A 209 -18.51 -13.04 -12.95
C GLU A 209 -17.88 -14.38 -12.58
N PRO A 210 -16.91 -14.95 -13.33
CA PRO A 210 -16.27 -16.21 -12.95
C PRO A 210 -15.58 -16.12 -11.59
N VAL A 211 -14.88 -15.00 -11.33
CA VAL A 211 -14.18 -14.74 -10.07
C VAL A 211 -15.18 -14.56 -8.94
N PHE A 212 -16.23 -13.75 -9.17
CA PHE A 212 -17.32 -13.57 -8.20
C PHE A 212 -17.96 -14.90 -7.80
N ARG A 213 -18.33 -15.75 -8.77
CA ARG A 213 -18.97 -17.04 -8.49
C ARG A 213 -18.07 -17.95 -7.66
N ALA A 214 -16.79 -18.08 -8.02
CA ALA A 214 -15.83 -18.89 -7.28
C ALA A 214 -15.63 -18.39 -5.84
N ARG A 215 -15.54 -17.06 -5.64
CA ARG A 215 -15.39 -16.46 -4.31
C ARG A 215 -16.66 -16.59 -3.47
N ARG A 216 -17.83 -16.44 -4.06
CA ARG A 216 -19.11 -16.68 -3.37
C ARG A 216 -19.25 -18.15 -2.94
N GLU A 217 -18.92 -19.09 -3.81
CA GLU A 217 -18.96 -20.52 -3.47
C GLU A 217 -18.01 -20.84 -2.31
N ARG A 218 -16.82 -20.24 -2.31
CA ARG A 218 -15.88 -20.33 -1.20
C ARG A 218 -16.44 -19.74 0.09
N LEU A 219 -17.02 -18.54 0.05
CA LEU A 219 -17.69 -17.91 1.19
C LEU A 219 -18.80 -18.82 1.76
N HIS A 220 -19.66 -19.36 0.90
CA HIS A 220 -20.74 -20.25 1.31
C HIS A 220 -20.18 -21.51 1.98
N THR A 221 -19.13 -22.11 1.42
CA THR A 221 -18.49 -23.31 1.98
C THR A 221 -17.97 -23.07 3.39
N ILE A 222 -17.15 -22.03 3.60
CA ILE A 222 -16.56 -21.76 4.92
C ILE A 222 -17.63 -21.33 5.94
N LEU A 223 -18.67 -20.63 5.49
CA LEU A 223 -19.75 -20.18 6.37
C LEU A 223 -20.63 -21.35 6.81
N LEU A 224 -20.99 -22.25 5.90
CA LEU A 224 -21.79 -23.43 6.20
C LEU A 224 -21.03 -24.40 7.09
N ASP A 225 -19.74 -24.65 6.81
CA ASP A 225 -18.89 -25.46 7.70
C ASP A 225 -18.91 -24.89 9.12
N ARG A 226 -18.83 -23.55 9.24
CA ARG A 226 -18.79 -22.87 10.54
C ARG A 226 -20.11 -22.86 11.28
N VAL A 227 -21.23 -22.64 10.59
CA VAL A 227 -22.58 -22.59 11.17
C VAL A 227 -23.11 -23.97 11.57
N GLN A 228 -22.56 -25.04 10.98
CA GLN A 228 -22.88 -26.42 11.32
C GLN A 228 -22.08 -26.97 12.51
N GLN A 229 -21.19 -26.19 13.11
CA GLN A 229 -20.52 -26.59 14.35
C GLN A 229 -21.45 -26.40 15.55
N PHE A 230 -21.64 -27.47 16.32
CA PHE A 230 -22.42 -27.50 17.55
C PHE A 230 -21.53 -27.94 18.72
N GLY A 231 -21.68 -27.31 19.87
CA GLY A 231 -20.96 -27.67 21.09
C GLY A 231 -21.76 -28.61 21.98
N ALA A 232 -21.41 -28.61 23.27
CA ALA A 232 -22.10 -29.41 24.28
C ALA A 232 -23.59 -29.02 24.36
N GLY A 233 -24.48 -30.01 24.36
CA GLY A 233 -25.93 -29.78 24.40
C GLY A 233 -26.59 -29.51 23.04
N GLY A 234 -25.84 -29.55 21.93
CA GLY A 234 -26.40 -29.37 20.60
C GLY A 234 -26.68 -27.90 20.23
N GLU A 235 -26.08 -26.96 20.96
CA GLU A 235 -26.24 -25.51 20.71
C GLU A 235 -25.06 -24.96 19.89
N ARG A 236 -25.35 -24.07 18.93
CA ARG A 236 -24.31 -23.45 18.07
C ARG A 236 -23.41 -22.47 18.82
N SER A 237 -23.96 -21.74 19.78
CA SER A 237 -23.25 -20.80 20.66
C SER A 237 -22.21 -21.50 21.55
N SER A 238 -22.46 -22.77 21.88
CA SER A 238 -21.55 -23.57 22.73
C SER A 238 -20.37 -24.20 21.97
N ALA A 239 -20.33 -24.09 20.63
CA ALA A 239 -19.25 -24.66 19.83
C ALA A 239 -17.96 -23.85 20.00
N ALA A 240 -16.81 -24.54 20.01
CA ALA A 240 -15.51 -23.89 20.11
C ALA A 240 -15.28 -22.91 18.94
N PRO A 241 -14.78 -21.68 19.16
CA PRO A 241 -14.41 -20.73 18.12
C PRO A 241 -13.40 -21.30 17.11
N ILE A 242 -13.30 -20.66 15.95
CA ILE A 242 -12.33 -21.04 14.92
C ILE A 242 -10.91 -20.86 15.48
N ALA A 243 -10.14 -21.95 15.50
CA ALA A 243 -8.78 -21.92 16.02
C ALA A 243 -7.85 -21.11 15.12
N TRP A 244 -6.86 -20.43 15.69
CA TRP A 244 -5.72 -19.92 14.93
C TRP A 244 -5.06 -21.09 14.18
N ASN A 245 -4.71 -20.87 12.90
CA ASN A 245 -4.20 -21.92 12.00
C ASN A 245 -5.16 -23.07 11.68
N ALA A 246 -6.48 -22.84 11.73
CA ALA A 246 -7.44 -23.80 11.23
C ALA A 246 -7.12 -24.24 9.79
N ALA A 247 -7.09 -25.54 9.56
CA ALA A 247 -6.70 -26.11 8.28
C ALA A 247 -7.63 -25.65 7.16
N GLY A 248 -7.03 -25.23 6.04
CA GLY A 248 -7.77 -24.74 4.89
C GLY A 248 -8.46 -23.40 5.11
N VAL A 249 -8.14 -22.63 6.15
CA VAL A 249 -8.62 -21.25 6.35
C VAL A 249 -7.48 -20.27 6.13
N VAL A 250 -7.68 -19.27 5.26
CA VAL A 250 -6.67 -18.26 4.97
C VAL A 250 -6.70 -17.13 6.00
N ALA A 251 -5.56 -16.84 6.61
CA ALA A 251 -5.36 -15.70 7.50
C ALA A 251 -4.40 -14.69 6.86
N CYS A 252 -4.77 -13.40 6.86
CA CYS A 252 -3.93 -12.35 6.27
C CYS A 252 -2.71 -11.99 7.13
N GLY A 253 -2.73 -12.34 8.42
CA GLY A 253 -1.62 -12.13 9.34
C GLY A 253 -1.40 -10.70 9.82
N ARG A 254 -2.23 -9.74 9.39
CA ARG A 254 -2.01 -8.30 9.60
C ARG A 254 -3.22 -7.51 10.07
N CYS A 255 -4.46 -7.97 9.84
CA CYS A 255 -5.63 -7.30 10.39
C CYS A 255 -5.66 -7.42 11.92
N GLU A 256 -6.46 -6.59 12.58
CA GLU A 256 -6.59 -6.52 14.04
C GLU A 256 -6.87 -7.88 14.69
N VAL A 257 -7.68 -8.72 14.04
CA VAL A 257 -8.00 -10.08 14.52
C VAL A 257 -6.80 -11.02 14.36
N CYS A 258 -6.06 -10.92 13.24
CA CYS A 258 -4.88 -11.75 13.03
C CYS A 258 -3.73 -11.31 13.92
N ASP A 259 -3.49 -10.01 14.09
CA ASP A 259 -2.38 -9.52 14.91
C ASP A 259 -2.54 -9.97 16.36
N HIS A 260 -3.74 -9.86 16.93
CA HIS A 260 -4.04 -10.38 18.27
C HIS A 260 -3.62 -11.85 18.44
N GLU A 261 -4.01 -12.72 17.51
CA GLU A 261 -3.68 -14.15 17.57
C GLU A 261 -2.20 -14.41 17.30
N VAL A 262 -1.60 -13.64 16.39
CA VAL A 262 -0.17 -13.69 16.10
C VAL A 262 0.64 -13.41 17.38
N GLN A 263 0.31 -12.35 18.13
CA GLN A 263 0.94 -12.04 19.42
C GLN A 263 0.68 -13.17 20.43
N ALA A 264 -0.59 -13.57 20.62
CA ALA A 264 -0.99 -14.54 21.63
C ALA A 264 -0.31 -15.91 21.45
N HIS A 265 -0.13 -16.32 20.19
CA HIS A 265 0.51 -17.59 19.85
C HIS A 265 2.02 -17.51 19.62
N ARG A 266 2.62 -16.31 19.79
CA ARG A 266 4.03 -16.06 19.44
C ARG A 266 4.37 -16.57 18.04
N ASP A 267 3.44 -16.32 17.12
CA ASP A 267 3.45 -16.89 15.78
C ASP A 267 4.68 -16.43 14.98
N LEU A 268 5.08 -17.19 13.97
CA LEU A 268 6.19 -16.80 13.09
C LEU A 268 6.01 -15.43 12.40
N LEU A 269 4.77 -14.95 12.24
CA LEU A 269 4.51 -13.60 11.74
C LEU A 269 4.99 -12.48 12.69
N LEU A 270 5.47 -12.81 13.89
CA LEU A 270 6.25 -11.87 14.71
C LEU A 270 7.61 -11.54 14.08
N VAL A 271 8.17 -12.42 13.25
CA VAL A 271 9.54 -12.26 12.75
C VAL A 271 9.56 -11.19 11.66
N ALA A 272 10.38 -10.16 11.84
CA ALA A 272 10.45 -9.05 10.89
C ALA A 272 10.87 -9.55 9.49
N GLY A 273 10.09 -9.19 8.47
CA GLY A 273 10.34 -9.58 7.07
C GLY A 273 10.00 -11.03 6.73
N LEU A 274 9.36 -11.79 7.63
CA LEU A 274 8.90 -13.16 7.35
C LEU A 274 7.62 -13.14 6.50
N ARG A 275 7.63 -13.83 5.36
CA ARG A 275 6.50 -13.89 4.42
C ARG A 275 5.54 -15.05 4.75
N LEU A 276 4.26 -14.92 4.38
CA LEU A 276 3.25 -15.97 4.58
C LEU A 276 3.63 -17.32 3.94
N THR A 277 4.33 -17.30 2.80
CA THR A 277 4.83 -18.51 2.14
C THR A 277 5.95 -19.19 2.93
N GLN A 278 6.89 -18.41 3.48
CA GLN A 278 7.95 -18.91 4.36
C GLN A 278 7.36 -19.47 5.65
N ARG A 279 6.39 -18.78 6.24
CA ARG A 279 5.62 -19.28 7.39
C ARG A 279 5.02 -20.65 7.13
N ALA A 280 4.32 -20.83 6.01
CA ALA A 280 3.69 -22.10 5.69
C ALA A 280 4.71 -23.25 5.59
N ARG A 281 5.88 -23.00 5.00
CA ARG A 281 6.99 -23.97 4.92
C ARG A 281 7.58 -24.29 6.29
N LEU A 282 7.79 -23.28 7.14
CA LEU A 282 8.28 -23.45 8.51
C LEU A 282 7.30 -24.26 9.38
N VAL A 283 6.00 -23.95 9.31
CA VAL A 283 4.94 -24.69 10.01
C VAL A 283 4.90 -26.14 9.53
N ALA A 284 5.03 -26.39 8.22
CA ALA A 284 5.10 -27.75 7.67
C ALA A 284 6.34 -28.52 8.17
N ALA A 285 7.44 -27.82 8.48
CA ALA A 285 8.63 -28.39 9.11
C ALA A 285 8.55 -28.49 10.64
N GLY A 286 7.40 -28.17 11.25
CA GLY A 286 7.18 -28.24 12.70
C GLY A 286 7.69 -27.03 13.49
N ILE A 287 8.18 -25.99 12.83
CA ILE A 287 8.57 -24.72 13.45
C ILE A 287 7.34 -23.81 13.42
N THR A 288 6.66 -23.62 14.55
CA THR A 288 5.37 -22.90 14.59
C THR A 288 5.42 -21.57 15.32
N THR A 289 6.49 -21.27 16.06
CA THR A 289 6.63 -20.05 16.87
C THR A 289 7.95 -19.34 16.58
N ILE A 290 8.00 -18.04 16.93
CA ILE A 290 9.24 -17.26 16.89
C ILE A 290 10.34 -17.91 17.76
N ASP A 291 10.00 -18.48 18.92
CA ASP A 291 10.96 -19.11 19.82
C ASP A 291 11.56 -20.38 19.22
N ALA A 292 10.72 -21.18 18.56
CA ALA A 292 11.18 -22.38 17.86
C ALA A 292 12.12 -22.02 16.70
N LEU A 293 11.83 -20.91 15.98
CA LEU A 293 12.69 -20.44 14.92
C LEU A 293 14.02 -19.87 15.46
N ALA A 294 13.98 -19.13 16.59
CA ALA A 294 15.18 -18.65 17.27
C ALA A 294 16.08 -19.81 17.75
N ALA A 295 15.47 -20.90 18.24
CA ALA A 295 16.19 -22.11 18.65
C ALA A 295 16.77 -22.92 17.48
N ALA A 296 16.32 -22.65 16.25
CA ALA A 296 16.85 -23.29 15.04
C ALA A 296 18.10 -22.57 14.47
N HIS A 297 18.48 -21.40 15.00
CA HIS A 297 19.65 -20.67 14.55
C HIS A 297 20.95 -21.43 14.89
N PRO A 298 22.00 -21.47 14.05
CA PRO A 298 23.24 -22.20 14.34
C PRO A 298 23.97 -21.77 15.63
N GLN A 299 23.75 -20.55 16.13
CA GLN A 299 24.32 -20.12 17.43
C GLN A 299 23.67 -20.82 18.62
N THR A 300 22.44 -21.31 18.48
CA THR A 300 21.66 -21.97 19.55
C THR A 300 21.52 -23.47 19.29
N ALA A 301 21.33 -23.86 18.04
CA ALA A 301 21.27 -25.24 17.60
C ALA A 301 22.67 -25.88 17.59
N GLY A 302 22.77 -27.14 18.00
CA GLY A 302 24.01 -27.93 17.89
C GLY A 302 24.40 -28.34 16.46
N GLY A 303 23.90 -27.64 15.44
CA GLY A 303 24.07 -27.91 14.02
C GLY A 303 23.07 -27.13 13.16
N SER A 304 23.21 -27.18 11.83
CA SER A 304 22.32 -26.49 10.90
C SER A 304 20.98 -27.23 10.75
N VAL A 305 19.87 -26.50 10.93
CA VAL A 305 18.51 -26.94 10.58
C VAL A 305 18.26 -26.60 9.11
N SER A 306 17.61 -27.51 8.37
CA SER A 306 17.19 -27.28 6.98
C SER A 306 15.67 -27.37 6.85
N VAL A 307 15.06 -26.50 6.04
CA VAL A 307 13.61 -26.49 5.78
C VAL A 307 13.36 -26.57 4.28
N GLU A 308 12.53 -27.53 3.85
CA GLU A 308 12.23 -27.72 2.43
C GLU A 308 11.62 -26.45 1.81
N GLY A 309 12.18 -26.04 0.68
CA GLY A 309 11.75 -24.84 -0.04
C GLY A 309 12.17 -23.51 0.61
N ILE A 310 13.05 -23.51 1.61
CA ILE A 310 13.70 -22.28 2.10
C ILE A 310 15.21 -22.43 1.94
N ALA A 311 15.85 -21.50 1.25
CA ALA A 311 17.30 -21.48 1.13
C ALA A 311 17.97 -21.33 2.51
N GLN A 312 19.12 -22.00 2.70
CA GLN A 312 19.80 -22.03 3.99
C GLN A 312 20.13 -20.62 4.51
N ALA A 313 20.65 -19.74 3.64
CA ALA A 313 20.96 -18.36 4.00
C ALA A 313 19.72 -17.57 4.44
N THR A 314 18.56 -17.80 3.80
CA THR A 314 17.29 -17.17 4.20
C THR A 314 16.82 -17.69 5.56
N LEU A 315 16.95 -18.99 5.82
CA LEU A 315 16.59 -19.59 7.12
C LEU A 315 17.48 -19.07 8.25
N GLU A 316 18.79 -18.98 8.02
CA GLU A 316 19.75 -18.40 8.97
C GLU A 316 19.42 -16.94 9.26
N ARG A 317 19.13 -16.14 8.22
CA ARG A 317 18.69 -14.75 8.38
C ARG A 317 17.41 -14.63 9.22
N LEU A 318 16.39 -15.42 8.92
CA LEU A 318 15.11 -15.39 9.65
C LEU A 318 15.24 -15.89 11.09
N SER A 319 16.08 -16.91 11.32
CA SER A 319 16.33 -17.43 12.68
C SER A 319 17.21 -16.51 13.52
N LEU A 320 18.16 -15.78 12.92
CA LEU A 320 18.88 -14.69 13.59
C LEU A 320 17.93 -13.55 13.97
N GLN A 321 17.05 -13.14 13.05
CA GLN A 321 16.04 -12.12 13.30
C GLN A 321 15.11 -12.53 14.46
N ALA A 322 14.64 -13.78 14.46
CA ALA A 322 13.87 -14.34 15.57
C ALA A 322 14.67 -14.35 16.88
N LEU A 323 15.93 -14.78 16.84
CA LEU A 323 16.81 -14.84 18.02
C LEU A 323 16.94 -13.47 18.69
N LEU A 324 17.29 -12.43 17.94
CA LEU A 324 17.41 -11.07 18.49
C LEU A 324 16.07 -10.55 19.02
N GLN A 325 14.97 -10.78 18.31
CA GLN A 325 13.64 -10.36 18.77
C GLN A 325 13.21 -11.07 20.07
N THR A 326 13.56 -12.34 20.27
CA THR A 326 13.28 -13.05 21.53
C THR A 326 14.14 -12.60 22.70
N GLN A 327 15.28 -11.94 22.44
CA GLN A 327 16.18 -11.41 23.46
C GLN A 327 15.82 -9.98 23.89
N ALA A 328 14.98 -9.28 23.13
CA ALA A 328 14.53 -7.93 23.44
C ALA A 328 13.79 -7.90 24.79
N ARG A 329 13.97 -6.81 25.54
CA ARG A 329 13.35 -6.59 26.86
C ARG A 329 12.65 -5.25 26.87
N ASP A 330 11.49 -5.21 27.52
CA ASP A 330 10.74 -3.97 27.67
C ASP A 330 11.57 -2.92 28.43
N GLY A 331 11.55 -1.68 27.94
CA GLY A 331 12.30 -0.56 28.52
C GLY A 331 13.81 -0.58 28.28
N ALA A 332 14.34 -1.53 27.51
CA ALA A 332 15.74 -1.55 27.09
C ALA A 332 15.86 -1.35 25.57
N PRO A 333 16.96 -0.77 25.07
CA PRO A 333 17.23 -0.72 23.64
C PRO A 333 17.22 -2.14 23.05
N PRO A 334 16.64 -2.34 21.84
CA PRO A 334 16.59 -3.66 21.22
C PRO A 334 18.02 -4.17 20.95
N PRO A 335 18.28 -5.49 21.11
CA PRO A 335 19.59 -6.03 20.77
C PRO A 335 19.86 -5.88 19.27
N ILE A 336 21.10 -5.62 18.90
CA ILE A 336 21.53 -5.51 17.50
C ILE A 336 22.68 -6.45 17.19
N GLU A 337 22.74 -6.90 15.94
CA GLU A 337 23.90 -7.55 15.37
C GLU A 337 24.26 -6.86 14.05
N VAL A 338 25.54 -6.52 13.87
CA VAL A 338 26.05 -5.98 12.59
C VAL A 338 26.41 -7.17 11.71
N ILE A 339 25.61 -7.40 10.69
CA ILE A 339 25.74 -8.54 9.79
C ILE A 339 26.51 -8.22 8.51
N ASP A 340 26.54 -6.94 8.13
CA ASP A 340 27.33 -6.45 7.01
C ASP A 340 27.97 -5.11 7.40
N VAL A 341 29.26 -5.18 7.64
CA VAL A 341 30.06 -4.04 8.07
C VAL A 341 30.40 -3.12 6.86
N ALA A 342 30.40 -3.65 5.63
CA ALA A 342 30.66 -2.88 4.42
C ALA A 342 29.47 -1.99 4.05
N ALA A 343 28.24 -2.44 4.31
CA ALA A 343 27.03 -1.63 4.11
C ALA A 343 27.07 -0.29 4.88
N LEU A 344 27.73 -0.22 6.04
CA LEU A 344 27.89 1.04 6.79
C LEU A 344 28.81 2.05 6.08
N ALA A 345 29.70 1.59 5.20
CA ALA A 345 30.58 2.46 4.42
C ALA A 345 29.81 3.28 3.36
N MET A 346 28.57 2.87 3.03
CA MET A 346 27.69 3.55 2.10
C MET A 346 27.19 4.90 2.60
N ILE A 347 27.31 5.16 3.91
CA ILE A 347 26.99 6.46 4.49
C ILE A 347 28.08 7.45 4.08
N PRO A 348 27.74 8.54 3.36
CA PRO A 348 28.72 9.52 2.92
C PRO A 348 29.49 10.17 4.06
N LYS A 349 30.61 10.80 3.69
CA LYS A 349 31.34 11.66 4.62
C LYS A 349 30.45 12.86 4.99
N PRO A 350 30.33 13.22 6.29
CA PRO A 350 29.54 14.38 6.70
C PRO A 350 30.06 15.68 6.09
N SER A 351 29.13 16.52 5.66
CA SER A 351 29.37 17.90 5.28
C SER A 351 28.67 18.84 6.27
N PRO A 352 29.26 20.01 6.61
CA PRO A 352 28.52 21.07 7.32
C PRO A 352 27.27 21.56 6.57
N GLY A 353 27.19 21.26 5.27
CA GLY A 353 26.04 21.53 4.43
C GLY A 353 24.94 20.47 4.50
N ASP A 354 25.11 19.36 5.24
CA ASP A 354 24.10 18.30 5.28
C ASP A 354 22.74 18.80 5.80
N LEU A 355 21.66 18.19 5.32
CA LEU A 355 20.28 18.40 5.77
C LEU A 355 19.63 17.05 6.10
N PHE A 356 18.68 17.07 7.02
CA PHE A 356 17.87 15.90 7.41
C PHE A 356 16.42 16.24 7.20
N PHE A 357 15.77 15.47 6.33
CA PHE A 357 14.54 15.87 5.66
C PHE A 357 13.45 14.85 5.86
N ASP A 358 12.23 15.33 6.12
CA ASP A 358 11.04 14.53 6.33
C ASP A 358 9.79 15.27 5.82
N PHE A 359 8.82 14.52 5.31
CA PHE A 359 7.54 15.05 4.85
C PHE A 359 6.41 14.67 5.78
N GLU A 360 5.47 15.60 5.94
CA GLU A 360 4.12 15.25 6.35
C GLU A 360 3.15 15.43 5.19
N GLY A 361 2.29 14.44 4.97
CA GLY A 361 1.32 14.46 3.88
C GLY A 361 0.01 13.77 4.19
N ASP A 362 -1.06 14.22 3.54
CA ASP A 362 -2.40 13.67 3.63
C ASP A 362 -2.80 13.04 2.29
N PRO A 363 -2.81 11.70 2.16
CA PRO A 363 -3.20 11.02 0.93
C PRO A 363 -4.71 11.10 0.63
N LEU A 364 -5.53 11.52 1.61
CA LEU A 364 -6.97 11.71 1.50
C LEU A 364 -7.34 13.17 1.22
N PHE A 365 -6.38 14.09 1.21
CA PHE A 365 -6.61 15.46 0.79
C PHE A 365 -7.15 15.48 -0.64
N ARG A 366 -8.22 16.24 -0.85
CA ARG A 366 -8.91 16.33 -2.14
C ARG A 366 -9.22 17.77 -2.46
N GLU A 367 -8.75 18.22 -3.61
CA GLU A 367 -9.16 19.48 -4.22
C GLU A 367 -10.02 19.24 -5.46
N PRO A 368 -11.08 20.03 -5.66
CA PRO A 368 -11.76 20.07 -6.95
C PRO A 368 -10.78 20.53 -8.04
N GLY A 369 -10.71 19.80 -9.14
CA GLY A 369 -9.99 20.21 -10.34
C GLY A 369 -10.94 20.58 -11.48
N ASP A 370 -10.37 20.88 -12.64
CA ASP A 370 -11.12 21.28 -13.83
C ASP A 370 -11.92 20.11 -14.43
N ALA A 371 -13.04 20.45 -15.07
CA ALA A 371 -13.87 19.55 -15.88
C ALA A 371 -14.31 18.23 -15.18
N GLY A 372 -14.49 18.25 -13.85
CA GLY A 372 -14.91 17.08 -13.10
C GLY A 372 -13.79 16.06 -12.90
N SER A 373 -12.57 16.54 -12.66
CA SER A 373 -11.45 15.74 -12.16
C SER A 373 -11.06 16.26 -10.79
N ALA A 374 -10.88 15.39 -9.80
CA ALA A 374 -10.39 15.82 -8.49
C ALA A 374 -8.89 15.52 -8.36
N ARG A 375 -8.13 16.45 -7.79
CA ARG A 375 -6.72 16.24 -7.45
C ARG A 375 -6.63 15.71 -6.02
N TRP A 376 -5.75 14.74 -5.81
CA TRP A 376 -5.65 13.99 -4.55
C TRP A 376 -4.24 13.96 -4.00
N GLY A 377 -4.16 13.92 -2.67
CA GLY A 377 -2.90 13.93 -1.93
C GLY A 377 -2.34 15.33 -1.80
N ILE A 378 -1.78 15.65 -0.64
CA ILE A 378 -0.95 16.84 -0.40
C ILE A 378 0.20 16.46 0.52
N ASP A 379 1.37 17.03 0.30
CA ASP A 379 2.50 17.04 1.21
C ASP A 379 2.54 18.43 1.84
N TYR A 380 1.89 18.56 2.99
CA TYR A 380 1.58 19.86 3.60
C TYR A 380 2.72 20.45 4.42
N LEU A 381 3.75 19.67 4.76
CA LEU A 381 4.93 20.16 5.47
C LEU A 381 6.21 19.50 4.92
N PHE A 382 7.13 20.35 4.48
CA PHE A 382 8.49 20.00 4.10
C PHE A 382 9.39 20.38 5.29
N GLY A 383 9.72 19.39 6.10
CA GLY A 383 10.56 19.55 7.28
C GLY A 383 12.03 19.37 6.97
N MET A 384 12.89 20.23 7.50
CA MET A 384 14.32 19.97 7.48
C MET A 384 15.04 20.52 8.71
N VAL A 385 16.00 19.76 9.23
CA VAL A 385 17.00 20.29 10.17
C VAL A 385 18.37 20.29 9.52
N ASP A 386 19.17 21.30 9.84
CA ASP A 386 20.60 21.33 9.49
C ASP A 386 21.47 20.63 10.56
N THR A 387 22.78 20.62 10.34
CA THR A 387 23.75 20.02 11.26
C THR A 387 23.81 20.69 12.64
N ASP A 388 23.32 21.93 12.76
CA ASP A 388 23.23 22.69 14.01
C ASP A 388 21.86 22.53 14.69
N ARG A 389 21.03 21.59 14.20
CA ARG A 389 19.65 21.33 14.63
C ARG A 389 18.73 22.55 14.47
N GLN A 390 18.97 23.41 13.49
CA GLN A 390 18.04 24.49 13.15
C GLN A 390 16.94 23.94 12.24
N PHE A 391 15.70 23.97 12.72
CA PHE A 391 14.54 23.51 11.96
C PHE A 391 14.03 24.58 10.99
N THR A 392 13.73 24.16 9.78
CA THR A 392 13.01 24.93 8.76
C THR A 392 11.79 24.13 8.32
N ALA A 393 10.64 24.81 8.30
CA ALA A 393 9.36 24.27 7.83
C ALA A 393 8.88 25.07 6.62
N LEU A 394 8.56 24.38 5.52
CA LEU A 394 7.79 24.96 4.41
C LEU A 394 6.41 24.33 4.41
N TRP A 395 5.39 25.15 4.63
CA TRP A 395 3.99 24.72 4.72
C TRP A 395 3.26 24.88 3.38
N ALA A 396 2.32 23.96 3.14
CA ALA A 396 1.35 24.04 2.07
C ALA A 396 -0.04 23.68 2.58
N HIS A 397 -1.02 24.57 2.36
CA HIS A 397 -2.41 24.37 2.76
C HIS A 397 -3.34 24.03 1.59
N ASP A 398 -2.83 24.13 0.37
CA ASP A 398 -3.45 23.75 -0.88
C ASP A 398 -2.38 23.28 -1.88
N LEU A 399 -2.80 22.75 -3.02
CA LEU A 399 -1.88 22.23 -4.04
C LEU A 399 -1.05 23.32 -4.72
N ASP A 400 -1.51 24.56 -4.76
CA ASP A 400 -0.75 25.66 -5.36
C ASP A 400 0.37 26.11 -4.41
N GLU A 401 0.11 26.14 -3.10
CA GLU A 401 1.13 26.35 -2.07
C GLU A 401 2.12 25.18 -2.03
N GLU A 402 1.69 23.93 -2.28
CA GLU A 402 2.60 22.78 -2.36
C GLU A 402 3.60 22.91 -3.52
N ARG A 403 3.15 23.42 -4.68
CA ARG A 403 4.02 23.75 -5.81
C ARG A 403 5.07 24.79 -5.40
N VAL A 404 4.66 25.85 -4.70
CA VAL A 404 5.56 26.91 -4.22
C VAL A 404 6.54 26.37 -3.17
N ALA A 405 6.10 25.48 -2.29
CA ALA A 405 6.95 24.85 -1.29
C ALA A 405 8.06 24.00 -1.95
N LEU A 406 7.75 23.25 -3.01
CA LEU A 406 8.76 22.51 -3.79
C LEU A 406 9.79 23.46 -4.44
N GLU A 407 9.32 24.52 -5.10
CA GLU A 407 10.20 25.51 -5.73
C GLU A 407 11.15 26.13 -4.69
N ARG A 408 10.61 26.50 -3.53
CA ARG A 408 11.39 27.09 -2.44
C ARG A 408 12.38 26.10 -1.82
N PHE A 409 11.96 24.85 -1.63
CA PHE A 409 12.85 23.79 -1.15
C PHE A 409 14.06 23.63 -2.06
N LEU A 410 13.85 23.54 -3.37
CA LEU A 410 14.94 23.34 -4.33
C LEU A 410 15.83 24.57 -4.47
N GLU A 411 15.28 25.78 -4.38
CA GLU A 411 16.07 27.01 -4.30
C GLU A 411 17.01 26.99 -3.10
N MET A 412 16.50 26.65 -1.91
CA MET A 412 17.30 26.54 -0.68
C MET A 412 18.39 25.48 -0.79
N VAL A 413 18.08 24.32 -1.36
CA VAL A 413 19.05 23.25 -1.61
C VAL A 413 20.12 23.73 -2.59
N ALA A 414 19.76 24.40 -3.68
CA ALA A 414 20.71 24.90 -4.66
C ALA A 414 21.67 25.95 -4.06
N GLU A 415 21.14 26.90 -3.28
CA GLU A 415 21.95 27.89 -2.55
C GLU A 415 22.94 27.22 -1.60
N ARG A 416 22.48 26.22 -0.83
CA ARG A 416 23.31 25.51 0.13
C ARG A 416 24.37 24.65 -0.55
N ARG A 417 24.05 23.99 -1.66
CA ARG A 417 25.01 23.21 -2.47
C ARG A 417 26.10 24.07 -3.11
N ALA A 418 25.80 25.33 -3.45
CA ALA A 418 26.81 26.25 -3.94
C ALA A 418 27.89 26.55 -2.88
N ALA A 419 27.52 26.57 -1.60
CA ALA A 419 28.44 26.73 -0.48
C ALA A 419 29.10 25.40 -0.05
N TYR A 420 28.38 24.28 -0.15
CA TYR A 420 28.80 22.95 0.28
C TYR A 420 28.58 21.92 -0.83
N PRO A 421 29.48 21.80 -1.83
CA PRO A 421 29.29 20.90 -2.97
C PRO A 421 29.21 19.40 -2.60
N ASP A 422 29.71 19.04 -1.43
CA ASP A 422 29.74 17.68 -0.87
C ASP A 422 28.58 17.36 0.09
N MET A 423 27.60 18.28 0.21
CA MET A 423 26.44 18.05 1.08
C MET A 423 25.50 16.97 0.57
N HIS A 424 24.84 16.31 1.52
CA HIS A 424 23.78 15.33 1.27
C HIS A 424 22.51 15.70 2.04
N ILE A 425 21.37 15.20 1.56
CA ILE A 425 20.06 15.28 2.21
C ILE A 425 19.71 13.87 2.67
N TYR A 426 19.69 13.65 3.98
CA TYR A 426 19.37 12.36 4.57
C TYR A 426 17.89 12.27 4.86
N HIS A 427 17.30 11.11 4.59
CA HIS A 427 15.92 10.80 4.93
C HIS A 427 15.81 9.31 5.31
N TYR A 428 14.64 8.89 5.77
CA TYR A 428 14.42 7.52 6.22
C TYR A 428 13.23 6.86 5.53
N ALA A 429 13.53 5.87 4.69
CA ALA A 429 12.59 5.11 3.87
C ALA A 429 12.25 5.80 2.53
N PRO A 430 11.56 5.12 1.59
CA PRO A 430 11.46 5.59 0.22
C PRO A 430 10.41 6.69 0.01
N TYR A 431 9.73 7.13 1.07
CA TYR A 431 8.58 8.04 0.99
C TYR A 431 9.02 9.38 0.39
N GLU A 432 10.10 9.99 0.89
CA GLU A 432 10.54 11.34 0.50
C GLU A 432 10.94 11.41 -0.98
N ARG A 433 11.73 10.44 -1.43
CA ARG A 433 12.10 10.34 -2.84
C ARG A 433 10.87 10.16 -3.73
N THR A 434 9.93 9.31 -3.32
CA THR A 434 8.71 9.06 -4.10
C THR A 434 7.84 10.30 -4.17
N HIS A 435 7.72 11.02 -3.06
CA HIS A 435 6.90 12.22 -2.96
C HIS A 435 7.51 13.40 -3.70
N LEU A 436 8.83 13.66 -3.64
CA LEU A 436 9.47 14.68 -4.48
C LEU A 436 9.20 14.49 -5.98
N LEU A 437 9.35 13.24 -6.47
CA LEU A 437 9.02 12.91 -7.85
C LEU A 437 7.53 13.09 -8.15
N SER A 438 6.66 12.68 -7.22
CA SER A 438 5.21 12.81 -7.35
C SER A 438 4.75 14.26 -7.37
N ILE A 439 5.30 15.13 -6.51
CA ILE A 439 5.00 16.57 -6.44
C ILE A 439 5.47 17.23 -7.74
N ALA A 440 6.71 16.99 -8.17
CA ALA A 440 7.26 17.56 -9.40
C ALA A 440 6.40 17.17 -10.63
N ALA A 441 6.07 15.88 -10.77
CA ALA A 441 5.24 15.39 -11.87
C ALA A 441 3.78 15.89 -11.80
N ARG A 442 3.20 15.99 -10.60
CA ARG A 442 1.82 16.46 -10.39
C ARG A 442 1.64 17.93 -10.78
N HIS A 443 2.67 18.74 -10.58
CA HIS A 443 2.62 20.18 -10.88
C HIS A 443 3.33 20.57 -12.18
N GLY A 444 4.09 19.66 -12.79
CA GLY A 444 4.88 19.93 -13.99
C GLY A 444 5.99 20.96 -13.75
N VAL A 445 6.52 21.04 -12.52
CA VAL A 445 7.61 21.95 -12.15
C VAL A 445 8.78 21.19 -11.56
N CYS A 446 9.97 21.75 -11.72
CA CYS A 446 11.19 21.28 -11.06
C CYS A 446 11.61 19.82 -11.30
N GLU A 447 11.08 19.17 -12.34
CA GLU A 447 11.39 17.76 -12.67
C GLU A 447 12.89 17.55 -12.90
N ALA A 448 13.56 18.50 -13.57
CA ALA A 448 14.98 18.39 -13.90
C ALA A 448 15.87 18.50 -12.65
N GLU A 449 15.50 19.38 -11.73
CA GLU A 449 16.18 19.63 -10.46
C GLU A 449 16.05 18.43 -9.52
N VAL A 450 14.83 17.88 -9.37
CA VAL A 450 14.61 16.65 -8.60
C VAL A 450 15.37 15.47 -9.21
N ASP A 451 15.29 15.29 -10.53
CA ASP A 451 16.05 14.26 -11.25
C ASP A 451 17.56 14.42 -11.04
N GLN A 452 18.07 15.66 -11.01
CA GLN A 452 19.47 15.95 -10.78
C GLN A 452 19.90 15.55 -9.36
N LEU A 453 19.13 15.91 -8.33
CA LEU A 453 19.43 15.53 -6.95
C LEU A 453 19.48 14.00 -6.77
N LEU A 454 18.57 13.27 -7.42
CA LEU A 454 18.54 11.81 -7.38
C LEU A 454 19.71 11.18 -8.14
N ARG A 455 20.06 11.75 -9.31
CA ARG A 455 21.17 11.27 -10.15
C ARG A 455 22.53 11.50 -9.50
N GLU A 456 22.70 12.64 -8.85
CA GLU A 456 23.93 13.00 -8.15
C GLU A 456 24.02 12.38 -6.75
N HIS A 457 23.07 11.50 -6.40
CA HIS A 457 22.99 10.81 -5.10
C HIS A 457 23.02 11.77 -3.91
N VAL A 458 22.45 12.97 -4.06
CA VAL A 458 22.34 13.95 -2.99
C VAL A 458 21.37 13.46 -1.92
N LEU A 459 20.29 12.78 -2.31
CA LEU A 459 19.38 12.13 -1.37
C LEU A 459 19.95 10.78 -0.92
N VAL A 460 20.07 10.61 0.41
CA VAL A 460 20.58 9.41 1.05
C VAL A 460 19.49 8.79 1.93
N ASP A 461 18.96 7.65 1.49
CA ASP A 461 18.02 6.85 2.27
C ASP A 461 18.79 5.98 3.28
N LEU A 462 18.60 6.22 4.57
CA LEU A 462 19.23 5.45 5.64
C LEU A 462 18.56 4.09 5.88
N TYR A 463 17.30 3.88 5.46
CA TYR A 463 16.56 2.65 5.67
C TYR A 463 17.22 1.40 5.05
N PRO A 464 17.59 1.39 3.75
CA PRO A 464 18.24 0.23 3.15
C PRO A 464 19.62 -0.04 3.76
N ILE A 465 20.36 1.01 4.17
CA ILE A 465 21.65 0.87 4.86
C ILE A 465 21.46 0.16 6.21
N VAL A 466 20.46 0.57 7.00
CA VAL A 466 20.13 -0.10 8.28
C VAL A 466 19.77 -1.56 8.04
N ARG A 467 18.91 -1.85 7.06
CA ARG A 467 18.44 -3.21 6.77
C ARG A 467 19.54 -4.13 6.21
N ALA A 468 20.50 -3.57 5.48
CA ALA A 468 21.66 -4.30 4.97
C ALA A 468 22.68 -4.55 6.09
N ALA A 469 23.04 -3.50 6.84
CA ALA A 469 24.09 -3.57 7.86
C ALA A 469 23.67 -4.29 9.13
N LEU A 470 22.41 -4.15 9.55
CA LEU A 470 21.96 -4.53 10.88
C LEU A 470 20.88 -5.61 10.86
N ARG A 471 20.90 -6.44 11.90
CA ARG A 471 19.73 -7.15 12.40
C ARG A 471 19.37 -6.57 13.74
N VAL A 472 18.12 -6.15 13.88
CA VAL A 472 17.61 -5.50 15.09
C VAL A 472 16.56 -6.41 15.72
N GLY A 473 16.61 -6.56 17.05
CA GLY A 473 15.64 -7.30 17.85
C GLY A 473 14.28 -6.62 17.97
N SER A 474 13.81 -5.99 16.90
CA SER A 474 12.50 -5.36 16.77
C SER A 474 11.68 -6.05 15.69
N ARG A 475 10.35 -5.93 15.81
CA ARG A 475 9.37 -6.46 14.85
C ARG A 475 9.26 -5.60 13.58
N SER A 476 9.65 -4.34 13.65
CA SER A 476 9.73 -3.42 12.52
C SER A 476 11.07 -2.68 12.52
N TYR A 477 11.43 -2.19 11.33
CA TYR A 477 12.57 -1.31 11.10
C TYR A 477 12.07 0.13 10.87
N SER A 478 10.92 0.52 11.43
CA SER A 478 10.55 1.94 11.43
C SER A 478 11.50 2.72 12.33
N ILE A 479 11.79 3.97 11.99
CA ILE A 479 12.72 4.81 12.76
C ILE A 479 12.36 4.84 14.26
N LYS A 480 11.06 4.97 14.57
CA LYS A 480 10.50 4.90 15.94
C LYS A 480 10.90 3.66 16.75
N LYS A 481 11.14 2.51 16.11
CA LYS A 481 11.58 1.28 16.81
C LYS A 481 13.09 1.20 16.97
N LEU A 482 13.83 2.06 16.28
CA LEU A 482 15.29 2.18 16.36
C LEU A 482 15.71 3.31 17.29
N GLU A 483 14.89 4.33 17.50
CA GLU A 483 15.15 5.48 18.38
C GLU A 483 15.77 5.10 19.75
N PRO A 484 15.36 4.02 20.45
CA PRO A 484 15.99 3.63 21.71
C PRO A 484 17.50 3.36 21.61
N LEU A 485 18.02 3.08 20.41
CA LEU A 485 19.43 2.78 20.17
C LEU A 485 20.32 4.01 20.13
N TYR A 486 19.77 5.19 19.77
CA TYR A 486 20.56 6.37 19.45
C TYR A 486 20.04 7.69 20.03
N MET A 487 18.76 7.79 20.42
CA MET A 487 18.19 9.03 20.97
C MET A 487 18.53 9.28 22.44
N GLY A 488 18.96 8.24 23.17
CA GLY A 488 19.21 8.37 24.62
C GLY A 488 17.97 8.84 25.38
N ASP A 489 18.13 9.86 26.24
CA ASP A 489 17.04 10.45 27.03
C ASP A 489 16.10 11.34 26.20
N GLU A 490 16.44 11.65 24.94
CA GLU A 490 15.58 12.39 24.00
C GLU A 490 14.56 11.48 23.30
N HIS A 491 14.52 10.19 23.63
CA HIS A 491 13.53 9.25 23.10
C HIS A 491 12.11 9.63 23.56
N ARG A 492 11.16 9.80 22.63
CA ARG A 492 9.75 10.04 22.98
C ARG A 492 9.19 8.85 23.76
N ASP A 493 8.48 9.07 24.87
CA ASP A 493 7.76 7.98 25.52
C ASP A 493 6.83 7.29 24.50
N ALA A 494 6.63 5.97 24.61
CA ALA A 494 5.82 5.20 23.65
C ALA A 494 4.37 5.70 23.51
N ASP A 495 3.90 6.50 24.46
CA ASP A 495 2.57 7.11 24.53
C ASP A 495 2.55 8.59 24.02
N GLY A 496 3.67 9.09 23.51
CA GLY A 496 3.91 10.51 23.23
C GLY A 496 3.77 10.94 21.78
N VAL A 497 2.64 11.60 21.50
CA VAL A 497 2.46 12.77 20.61
C VAL A 497 2.64 12.49 19.11
N LEU A 498 1.48 12.26 18.45
CA LEU A 498 1.25 12.19 17.00
C LEU A 498 1.99 11.02 16.32
N ASP A 499 1.24 10.12 15.71
CA ASP A 499 1.74 9.30 14.61
C ASP A 499 1.34 9.90 13.26
N GLY A 500 1.84 9.35 12.14
CA GLY A 500 1.53 9.90 10.83
C GLY A 500 0.03 9.91 10.50
N ALA A 501 -0.76 8.99 11.07
CA ALA A 501 -2.21 8.98 10.89
C ALA A 501 -2.91 10.07 11.73
N GLU A 502 -2.41 10.31 12.94
CA GLU A 502 -2.88 11.41 13.78
C GLU A 502 -2.52 12.77 13.18
N SER A 503 -1.29 12.96 12.66
CA SER A 503 -0.89 14.22 12.00
C SER A 503 -1.80 14.57 10.81
N VAL A 504 -2.21 13.57 10.03
CA VAL A 504 -3.17 13.72 8.93
C VAL A 504 -4.54 14.22 9.42
N THR A 505 -5.00 13.73 10.57
CA THR A 505 -6.27 14.15 11.18
C THR A 505 -6.15 15.57 11.74
N GLU A 506 -5.08 15.87 12.46
CA GLU A 506 -4.77 17.19 12.99
C GLU A 506 -4.69 18.26 11.89
N PHE A 507 -4.02 17.95 10.77
CA PHE A 507 -3.92 18.87 9.65
C PHE A 507 -5.28 19.17 9.02
N ALA A 508 -6.13 18.15 8.86
CA ALA A 508 -7.47 18.34 8.29
C ALA A 508 -8.37 19.19 9.19
N GLU A 509 -8.33 18.96 10.50
CA GLU A 509 -9.05 19.77 11.49
C GLU A 509 -8.52 21.20 11.54
N ALA A 510 -7.19 21.38 11.60
CA ALA A 510 -6.56 22.70 11.54
C ALA A 510 -6.94 23.45 10.26
N SER A 511 -6.94 22.77 9.11
CA SER A 511 -7.32 23.36 7.82
C SER A 511 -8.79 23.81 7.80
N ALA A 512 -9.70 23.09 8.45
CA ALA A 512 -11.09 23.52 8.58
C ALA A 512 -11.21 24.75 9.50
N LEU A 513 -10.53 24.73 10.65
CA LEU A 513 -10.54 25.82 11.62
C LEU A 513 -9.94 27.11 11.07
N ARG A 514 -8.90 27.03 10.22
CA ARG A 514 -8.30 28.21 9.55
C ARG A 514 -9.26 28.99 8.67
N ARG A 515 -10.31 28.34 8.14
CA ARG A 515 -11.32 28.99 7.29
C ARG A 515 -12.42 29.66 8.10
N SER A 516 -12.37 29.57 9.43
CA SER A 516 -13.32 30.22 10.32
C SER A 516 -12.97 31.69 10.56
N ASP A 517 -14.00 32.51 10.76
CA ASP A 517 -13.89 33.92 11.17
C ASP A 517 -13.64 34.08 12.70
N SER A 518 -13.60 32.98 13.46
CA SER A 518 -13.41 32.99 14.92
C SER A 518 -11.93 33.01 15.30
N ASP A 519 -11.50 34.06 16.02
CA ASP A 519 -10.14 34.19 16.55
C ASP A 519 -9.73 33.00 17.45
N ASP A 520 -10.66 32.40 18.19
CA ASP A 520 -10.39 31.25 19.05
C ASP A 520 -10.09 29.99 18.23
N GLU A 521 -10.82 29.81 17.12
CA GLU A 521 -10.65 28.67 16.21
C GLU A 521 -9.37 28.81 15.38
N GLN A 522 -9.03 30.03 14.95
CA GLN A 522 -7.76 30.31 14.28
C GLN A 522 -6.57 30.04 15.21
N ARG A 523 -6.64 30.46 16.48
CA ARG A 523 -5.61 30.14 17.49
C ARG A 523 -5.48 28.64 17.76
N GLU A 524 -6.59 27.90 17.72
CA GLU A 524 -6.55 26.44 17.84
C GLU A 524 -5.89 25.79 16.62
N ALA A 525 -6.18 26.27 15.41
CA ALA A 525 -5.52 25.79 14.21
C ALA A 525 -3.99 26.02 14.26
N GLU A 526 -3.55 27.21 14.71
CA GLU A 526 -2.12 27.50 14.90
C GLU A 526 -1.45 26.56 15.91
N ARG A 527 -2.13 26.24 17.02
CA ARG A 527 -1.62 25.27 18.01
C ARG A 527 -1.43 23.88 17.41
N ARG A 528 -2.38 23.41 16.61
CA ARG A 528 -2.33 22.09 15.96
C ARG A 528 -1.22 22.02 14.91
N LEU A 529 -1.09 23.04 14.07
CA LEU A 529 0.02 23.13 13.11
C LEU A 529 1.39 23.20 13.82
N ALA A 530 1.49 23.90 14.94
CA ALA A 530 2.71 23.92 15.74
C ALA A 530 3.05 22.55 16.35
N ALA A 531 2.05 21.77 16.76
CA ALA A 531 2.26 20.40 17.23
C ALA A 531 2.78 19.47 16.13
N ILE A 532 2.23 19.59 14.92
CA ILE A 532 2.71 18.89 13.73
C ILE A 532 4.16 19.29 13.40
N ALA A 533 4.48 20.59 13.41
CA ALA A 533 5.84 21.06 13.19
C ALA A 533 6.84 20.48 14.21
N ALA A 534 6.48 20.44 15.49
CA ALA A 534 7.32 19.87 16.54
C ALA A 534 7.51 18.35 16.38
N TYR A 535 6.47 17.64 15.92
CA TYR A 535 6.54 16.23 15.61
C TYR A 535 7.53 15.94 14.46
N ASN A 536 7.41 16.70 13.37
CA ASN A 536 8.25 16.56 12.18
C ASN A 536 9.69 17.05 12.41
N GLU A 537 9.90 18.11 13.20
CA GLU A 537 11.22 18.53 13.67
C GLU A 537 11.94 17.39 14.41
N TYR A 538 11.21 16.69 15.27
CA TYR A 538 11.76 15.52 15.96
C TYR A 538 12.18 14.43 14.98
N ASP A 539 11.35 14.09 13.97
CA ASP A 539 11.66 13.05 12.99
C ASP A 539 12.92 13.40 12.17
N CYS A 540 13.08 14.68 11.82
CA CYS A 540 14.29 15.21 11.18
C CYS A 540 15.52 15.05 12.11
N VAL A 541 15.39 15.40 13.40
CA VAL A 541 16.45 15.21 14.40
C VAL A 541 16.78 13.73 14.63
N SER A 542 15.78 12.86 14.64
CA SER A 542 15.94 11.41 14.78
C SER A 542 16.76 10.84 13.62
N THR A 543 16.51 11.32 12.39
CA THR A 543 17.29 10.95 11.20
C THR A 543 18.74 11.42 11.30
N LEU A 544 18.98 12.63 11.83
CA LEU A 544 20.33 13.13 12.13
C LEU A 544 21.08 12.23 13.11
N GLN A 545 20.44 11.93 14.25
CA GLN A 545 21.05 11.12 15.30
C GLN A 545 21.28 9.67 14.84
N LEU A 546 20.38 9.11 14.04
CA LEU A 546 20.56 7.81 13.41
C LEU A 546 21.79 7.78 12.49
N ARG A 547 21.95 8.79 11.62
CA ARG A 547 23.13 8.93 10.75
C ARG A 547 24.41 8.94 11.57
N ASP A 548 24.46 9.75 12.62
CA ASP A 548 25.64 9.87 13.47
C ASP A 548 25.94 8.59 14.25
N TRP A 549 24.92 7.91 14.75
CA TRP A 549 25.05 6.63 15.43
C TRP A 549 25.58 5.53 14.52
N LEU A 550 25.05 5.39 13.30
CA LEU A 550 25.53 4.41 12.31
C LEU A 550 27.00 4.65 11.95
N ARG A 551 27.41 5.91 11.82
CA ARG A 551 28.81 6.27 11.60
C ARG A 551 29.70 6.00 12.81
N GLY A 552 29.17 6.16 14.02
CA GLY A 552 29.82 5.70 15.25
C GLY A 552 30.11 4.21 15.20
N LEU A 553 29.11 3.39 14.85
CA LEU A 553 29.25 1.95 14.69
C LEU A 553 30.29 1.55 13.62
N ALA A 554 30.35 2.30 12.51
CA ALA A 554 31.36 2.10 11.47
C ALA A 554 32.77 2.40 11.99
N THR A 555 32.93 3.51 12.70
CA THR A 555 34.21 3.96 13.27
C THR A 555 34.74 2.97 14.30
N GLU A 556 33.89 2.49 15.20
CA GLU A 556 34.24 1.47 16.21
C GLU A 556 34.77 0.17 15.57
N ARG A 557 34.35 -0.13 14.34
CA ARG A 557 34.74 -1.33 13.58
C ARG A 557 35.85 -1.05 12.55
N GLY A 558 36.44 0.14 12.57
CA GLY A 558 37.57 0.51 11.70
C GLY A 558 37.18 0.72 10.24
N ILE A 559 35.91 1.00 9.95
CA ILE A 559 35.42 1.30 8.61
C ILE A 559 35.50 2.80 8.35
N ALA A 560 36.27 3.18 7.34
CA ALA A 560 36.28 4.55 6.84
C ALA A 560 35.05 4.81 5.96
N PRO A 561 34.44 6.01 6.02
CA PRO A 561 33.40 6.40 5.08
C PRO A 561 33.91 6.34 3.64
N HIS A 562 33.05 5.94 2.70
CA HIS A 562 33.39 6.05 1.29
C HIS A 562 33.60 7.53 0.90
N SER A 563 34.61 7.83 0.09
CA SER A 563 35.02 9.20 -0.24
C SER A 563 34.10 9.91 -1.24
N SER A 564 33.13 9.17 -1.78
CA SER A 564 32.11 9.56 -2.74
C SER A 564 30.90 8.66 -2.44
N GLY A 565 29.69 8.99 -2.87
CA GLY A 565 28.52 8.10 -2.75
C GLY A 565 28.73 6.72 -3.40
N LEU A 566 27.69 5.89 -3.44
CA LEU A 566 27.63 4.60 -4.15
C LEU A 566 28.62 4.52 -5.32
N PRO A 567 29.39 3.41 -5.48
CA PRO A 567 30.41 3.28 -6.51
C PRO A 567 29.88 3.85 -7.81
N ASP A 568 30.57 4.88 -8.30
CA ASP A 568 30.22 5.70 -9.44
C ASP A 568 29.57 4.83 -10.53
N LEU A 569 28.24 4.81 -10.60
CA LEU A 569 27.49 4.17 -11.68
C LEU A 569 27.60 5.09 -12.92
N ALA A 570 28.83 5.48 -13.23
CA ALA A 570 29.29 6.09 -14.46
C ALA A 570 28.99 5.21 -15.70
N GLU A 571 28.39 4.03 -15.52
CA GLU A 571 27.73 3.24 -16.56
C GLU A 571 26.32 3.75 -16.96
N SER A 572 25.92 4.95 -16.54
CA SER A 572 24.81 5.69 -17.16
C SER A 572 25.20 6.36 -18.50
N THR A 573 26.41 6.12 -19.00
CA THR A 573 26.83 6.49 -20.35
C THR A 573 26.59 5.34 -21.33
N ASP A 574 26.06 5.67 -22.51
CA ASP A 574 25.97 4.68 -23.60
C ASP A 574 27.40 4.31 -24.06
N PRO A 575 27.76 2.99 -24.10
CA PRO A 575 29.13 2.55 -24.38
C PRO A 575 29.62 2.96 -25.78
N GLU A 576 28.71 3.26 -26.71
CA GLU A 576 29.08 3.59 -28.10
C GLU A 576 29.44 5.06 -28.32
N ASN A 577 28.94 5.97 -27.48
CA ASN A 577 28.99 7.42 -27.74
C ASN A 577 29.33 8.27 -26.51
N GLY A 578 29.37 7.70 -25.29
CA GLY A 578 29.82 8.39 -24.08
C GLY A 578 28.90 9.51 -23.60
N GLU A 579 27.70 9.62 -24.17
CA GLU A 579 26.67 10.56 -23.73
C GLU A 579 25.81 9.94 -22.62
N SER A 580 25.31 10.80 -21.72
CA SER A 580 24.42 10.43 -20.62
C SER A 580 23.08 9.93 -21.18
N ARG A 581 22.69 8.69 -20.86
CA ARG A 581 21.48 7.99 -21.35
C ARG A 581 20.12 8.67 -21.03
N PHE A 582 20.09 9.72 -20.21
CA PHE A 582 18.85 10.34 -19.70
C PHE A 582 18.82 11.88 -19.77
N ARG A 583 19.49 12.49 -20.74
CA ARG A 583 19.40 13.94 -20.97
C ARG A 583 18.23 14.23 -21.91
N LEU A 584 17.35 15.18 -21.55
CA LEU A 584 16.31 15.65 -22.47
C LEU A 584 16.95 16.03 -23.81
N SER A 585 16.37 15.54 -24.91
CA SER A 585 16.88 15.91 -26.22
C SER A 585 16.75 17.44 -26.39
N PRO A 586 17.68 18.09 -27.10
CA PRO A 586 17.58 19.53 -27.39
C PRO A 586 16.25 19.92 -28.06
N VAL A 587 15.60 18.96 -28.73
CA VAL A 587 14.27 19.11 -29.33
C VAL A 587 13.18 19.12 -28.26
N ALA A 588 13.18 18.15 -27.35
CA ALA A 588 12.22 18.11 -26.23
C ALA A 588 12.32 19.38 -25.36
N ALA A 589 13.53 19.80 -25.00
CA ALA A 589 13.75 21.01 -24.20
C ALA A 589 13.21 22.28 -24.88
N ARG A 590 13.42 22.43 -26.20
CA ARG A 590 12.88 23.57 -26.97
C ARG A 590 11.36 23.53 -27.12
N LEU A 591 10.77 22.34 -27.25
CA LEU A 591 9.32 22.19 -27.30
C LEU A 591 8.68 22.50 -25.94
N SER A 592 9.28 22.08 -24.82
CA SER A 592 8.80 22.44 -23.48
C SER A 592 8.86 23.96 -23.23
N ALA A 593 9.97 24.61 -23.61
CA ALA A 593 10.08 26.07 -23.50
C ALA A 593 9.03 26.78 -24.38
N LEU A 594 8.80 26.29 -25.60
CA LEU A 594 7.77 26.83 -26.49
C LEU A 594 6.36 26.64 -25.91
N ALA A 595 6.07 25.50 -25.28
CA ALA A 595 4.77 25.26 -24.65
C ALA A 595 4.48 26.28 -23.53
N ALA A 596 5.48 26.68 -22.77
CA ALA A 596 5.36 27.66 -21.69
C ALA A 596 5.14 29.10 -22.18
N GLU A 597 5.52 29.41 -23.42
CA GLU A 597 5.39 30.75 -24.02
C GLU A 597 4.10 30.93 -24.85
N LEU A 598 3.28 29.88 -25.01
CA LEU A 598 2.09 29.91 -25.85
C LEU A 598 0.84 30.35 -25.07
N ASP A 599 0.17 31.40 -25.57
CA ASP A 599 -1.07 31.93 -24.99
C ASP A 599 -2.30 31.02 -25.22
N ASP A 600 -2.26 30.17 -26.26
CA ASP A 600 -3.36 29.26 -26.60
C ASP A 600 -3.21 27.94 -25.85
N ALA A 601 -4.10 27.70 -24.88
CA ALA A 601 -4.02 26.53 -24.00
C ALA A 601 -4.07 25.19 -24.74
N GLN A 602 -4.83 25.09 -25.83
CA GLN A 602 -4.94 23.84 -26.60
C GLN A 602 -3.65 23.54 -27.36
N THR A 603 -3.04 24.56 -27.97
CA THR A 603 -1.76 24.44 -28.67
C THR A 603 -0.61 24.24 -27.70
N ALA A 604 -0.59 24.97 -26.57
CA ALA A 604 0.40 24.77 -25.50
C ALA A 604 0.38 23.32 -25.00
N HIS A 605 -0.82 22.78 -24.75
CA HIS A 605 -0.99 21.38 -24.36
C HIS A 605 -0.52 20.40 -25.44
N ALA A 606 -0.84 20.63 -26.71
CA ALA A 606 -0.39 19.79 -27.81
C ALA A 606 1.15 19.80 -27.99
N VAL A 607 1.79 20.96 -27.78
CA VAL A 607 3.25 21.11 -27.84
C VAL A 607 3.91 20.46 -26.62
N ALA A 608 3.32 20.56 -25.42
CA ALA A 608 3.78 19.86 -24.23
C ALA A 608 3.68 18.32 -24.39
N LEU A 609 2.61 17.82 -25.02
CA LEU A 609 2.48 16.41 -25.37
C LEU A 609 3.54 15.98 -26.40
N ALA A 610 3.80 16.81 -27.41
CA ALA A 610 4.85 16.54 -28.38
C ALA A 610 6.24 16.50 -27.73
N ALA A 611 6.55 17.45 -26.83
CA ALA A 611 7.77 17.46 -26.03
C ALA A 611 7.90 16.18 -25.19
N SER A 612 6.78 15.68 -24.66
CA SER A 612 6.72 14.45 -23.88
C SER A 612 6.93 13.19 -24.72
N ALA A 613 6.49 13.21 -25.98
CA ALA A 613 6.64 12.08 -26.89
C ALA A 613 8.07 11.89 -27.43
N VAL A 614 8.87 12.96 -27.59
CA VAL A 614 10.21 12.87 -28.21
C VAL A 614 11.13 11.91 -27.45
N ASP A 615 11.13 12.00 -26.12
CA ASP A 615 12.01 11.19 -25.26
C ASP A 615 11.19 10.11 -24.51
N TYR A 616 10.06 9.68 -25.07
CA TYR A 616 9.14 8.71 -24.42
C TYR A 616 9.86 7.40 -24.09
N HIS A 617 10.60 6.83 -25.05
CA HIS A 617 11.28 5.55 -24.84
C HIS A 617 12.41 5.62 -23.81
N GLU A 618 13.17 6.72 -23.77
CA GLU A 618 14.21 6.92 -22.75
C GLU A 618 13.59 7.16 -21.36
N ARG A 619 12.46 7.88 -21.27
CA ARG A 619 11.68 8.06 -20.04
C ARG A 619 11.08 6.76 -19.51
N GLU A 620 10.52 5.93 -20.38
CA GLU A 620 10.04 4.59 -20.02
C GLU A 620 11.18 3.73 -19.46
N GLN A 621 12.39 3.85 -20.03
CA GLN A 621 13.56 3.15 -19.53
C GLN A 621 14.06 3.69 -18.17
N LYS A 622 13.77 4.95 -17.79
CA LYS A 622 14.15 5.49 -16.47
C LYS A 622 13.55 4.64 -15.34
N SER A 623 12.31 4.20 -15.46
CA SER A 623 11.66 3.36 -14.44
C SER A 623 12.43 2.04 -14.23
N PHE A 624 12.81 1.38 -15.32
CA PHE A 624 13.64 0.17 -15.28
C PHE A 624 14.98 0.43 -14.60
N TRP A 625 15.70 1.50 -14.99
CA TRP A 625 17.03 1.79 -14.46
C TRP A 625 17.00 2.25 -13.00
N TRP A 626 16.00 3.03 -12.59
CA TRP A 626 15.79 3.37 -11.19
C TRP A 626 15.52 2.14 -10.34
N GLU A 627 14.69 1.22 -10.83
CA GLU A 627 14.43 -0.04 -10.15
C GLU A 627 15.68 -0.92 -10.13
N HIS A 628 16.47 -0.94 -11.21
CA HIS A 628 17.75 -1.65 -11.27
C HIS A 628 18.74 -1.12 -10.22
N TYR A 629 18.97 0.19 -10.17
CA TYR A 629 19.88 0.80 -9.21
C TYR A 629 19.35 0.70 -7.77
N ALA A 630 18.03 0.81 -7.57
CA ALA A 630 17.43 0.56 -6.25
C ALA A 630 17.73 -0.86 -5.76
N ARG A 631 17.74 -1.88 -6.64
CA ARG A 631 18.12 -3.27 -6.26
C ARG A 631 19.58 -3.42 -5.85
N LEU A 632 20.47 -2.51 -6.27
CA LEU A 632 21.89 -2.51 -5.85
C LEU A 632 22.07 -2.02 -4.41
N VAL A 633 21.15 -1.20 -3.91
CA VAL A 633 21.20 -0.61 -2.57
C VAL A 633 20.28 -1.36 -1.61
N ASN A 634 19.11 -1.76 -2.09
CA ASN A 634 18.08 -2.37 -1.27
C ASN A 634 18.41 -3.83 -0.98
N PRO A 635 18.18 -4.31 0.26
CA PRO A 635 18.29 -5.72 0.60
C PRO A 635 17.54 -6.62 -0.38
N ILE A 636 18.12 -7.79 -0.69
CA ILE A 636 17.52 -8.79 -1.60
C ILE A 636 16.07 -9.15 -1.20
N ASP A 637 15.75 -9.13 0.09
CA ASP A 637 14.40 -9.43 0.58
C ASP A 637 13.32 -8.47 0.05
N ASP A 638 13.70 -7.25 -0.32
CA ASP A 638 12.73 -6.23 -0.72
C ASP A 638 12.32 -6.40 -2.19
N TRP A 639 13.18 -7.02 -3.01
CA TRP A 639 12.96 -7.17 -4.45
C TRP A 639 13.02 -8.62 -4.97
N SER A 640 13.38 -9.60 -4.14
CA SER A 640 13.42 -11.03 -4.50
C SER A 640 12.10 -11.62 -5.02
N GLY A 641 10.97 -10.99 -4.70
CA GLY A 641 9.66 -11.36 -5.22
C GLY A 641 9.28 -10.65 -6.51
N THR A 642 10.12 -9.75 -7.02
CA THR A 642 9.86 -8.99 -8.25
C THR A 642 10.10 -9.85 -9.47
N ARG A 643 9.21 -9.70 -10.46
CA ARG A 643 9.30 -10.43 -11.72
C ARG A 643 10.64 -10.15 -12.41
N ASP A 644 11.16 -11.17 -13.08
CA ASP A 644 12.40 -11.12 -13.87
C ASP A 644 13.67 -10.91 -13.02
N ALA A 645 13.58 -11.10 -11.70
CA ALA A 645 14.73 -11.20 -10.79
C ALA A 645 15.00 -12.66 -10.36
N MET A 646 16.27 -13.07 -10.41
CA MET A 646 16.74 -14.39 -9.94
C MET A 646 17.75 -14.22 -8.81
N ILE A 647 17.47 -14.83 -7.65
CA ILE A 647 18.45 -14.91 -6.56
C ILE A 647 19.31 -16.14 -6.79
N ILE A 648 20.62 -15.94 -6.97
CA ILE A 648 21.58 -17.04 -7.18
C ILE A 648 21.84 -17.75 -5.86
N ASP A 649 21.69 -19.07 -5.87
CA ASP A 649 22.09 -19.94 -4.77
C ASP A 649 23.51 -20.46 -5.07
N ALA A 650 24.48 -19.95 -4.31
CA ALA A 650 25.89 -20.32 -4.46
C ALA A 650 26.15 -21.81 -4.13
N GLY A 651 25.34 -22.43 -3.27
CA GLY A 651 25.45 -23.84 -2.92
C GLY A 651 24.90 -24.78 -4.00
N LEU A 652 23.92 -24.34 -4.78
CA LEU A 652 23.36 -25.08 -5.91
C LEU A 652 24.09 -24.81 -7.23
N THR A 653 24.76 -23.68 -7.33
CA THR A 653 25.48 -23.23 -8.54
C THR A 653 26.78 -24.03 -8.72
N PRO A 654 26.95 -24.80 -9.81
CA PRO A 654 28.20 -25.52 -10.06
C PRO A 654 29.36 -24.54 -10.31
N ARG A 655 30.59 -24.97 -10.01
CA ARG A 655 31.79 -24.17 -10.26
C ARG A 655 31.84 -23.73 -11.73
N SER A 656 32.11 -22.43 -11.95
CA SER A 656 32.17 -21.83 -13.28
C SER A 656 33.23 -22.46 -14.17
N GLU A 657 32.98 -22.47 -15.49
CA GLU A 657 34.01 -22.81 -16.46
C GLU A 657 35.16 -21.79 -16.46
N LEU A 658 36.33 -22.22 -16.94
CA LEU A 658 37.49 -21.35 -17.08
C LEU A 658 37.27 -20.32 -18.19
N TRP A 659 37.93 -19.16 -18.05
CA TRP A 659 37.97 -18.15 -19.09
C TRP A 659 38.61 -18.69 -20.36
N ILE A 660 37.99 -18.39 -21.49
CA ILE A 660 38.48 -18.69 -22.83
C ILE A 660 39.12 -17.40 -23.36
N ASP A 661 40.44 -17.45 -23.55
CA ASP A 661 41.20 -16.33 -24.09
C ASP A 661 40.78 -16.00 -25.53
N PRO A 662 40.79 -14.72 -25.93
CA PRO A 662 40.41 -14.30 -27.27
C PRO A 662 41.32 -14.95 -28.33
N THR A 663 40.69 -15.55 -29.36
CA THR A 663 41.40 -16.11 -30.51
C THR A 663 40.78 -15.61 -31.83
N GLY A 664 41.63 -15.23 -32.79
CA GLY A 664 41.20 -14.79 -34.11
C GLY A 664 40.49 -13.42 -34.11
N ARG A 665 39.24 -13.37 -34.58
CA ARG A 665 38.43 -12.15 -34.73
C ARG A 665 37.77 -11.67 -33.42
N GLN A 666 37.82 -12.47 -32.36
CA GLN A 666 37.31 -12.08 -31.05
C GLN A 666 38.38 -11.30 -30.27
N THR A 667 37.97 -10.18 -29.67
CA THR A 667 38.86 -9.25 -28.93
C THR A 667 38.75 -9.38 -27.42
N LEU A 668 37.71 -10.04 -26.90
CA LEU A 668 37.43 -10.16 -25.46
C LEU A 668 37.44 -11.62 -25.01
N ALA A 669 37.93 -11.86 -23.79
CA ALA A 669 37.83 -13.16 -23.12
C ALA A 669 36.37 -13.45 -22.74
N ARG A 670 35.97 -14.73 -22.77
CA ARG A 670 34.60 -15.14 -22.40
C ARG A 670 34.60 -16.41 -21.55
N ARG A 671 33.56 -16.61 -20.76
CA ARG A 671 33.30 -17.86 -20.04
C ARG A 671 31.82 -18.19 -20.08
N THR A 672 31.48 -19.47 -19.91
CA THR A 672 30.10 -19.91 -19.70
C THR A 672 29.90 -20.25 -18.22
N ILE A 673 28.84 -19.71 -17.64
CA ILE A 673 28.46 -19.98 -16.24
C ILE A 673 27.07 -20.63 -16.23
N VAL A 674 26.88 -21.60 -15.34
CA VAL A 674 25.58 -22.20 -15.07
C VAL A 674 25.16 -21.75 -13.70
N LEU A 675 24.12 -20.91 -13.61
CA LEU A 675 23.60 -20.38 -12.36
C LEU A 675 22.36 -21.17 -11.92
N ARG A 676 22.24 -21.46 -10.62
CA ARG A 676 21.03 -22.03 -10.02
C ARG A 676 20.55 -21.12 -8.91
N GLY A 677 19.24 -21.07 -8.70
CA GLY A 677 18.64 -20.07 -7.83
C GLY A 677 17.12 -20.07 -7.87
N GLU A 678 16.53 -19.13 -7.14
CA GLU A 678 15.09 -18.91 -7.10
C GLU A 678 14.72 -17.77 -8.05
N LEU A 679 13.77 -18.03 -8.96
CA LEU A 679 13.20 -17.06 -9.86
C LEU A 679 11.82 -16.65 -9.34
N ALA A 680 11.51 -15.36 -9.30
CA ALA A 680 10.22 -14.90 -8.82
C ALA A 680 9.05 -15.47 -9.64
N PRO A 681 7.90 -15.82 -9.02
CA PRO A 681 6.72 -16.30 -9.73
C PRO A 681 6.27 -15.34 -10.85
N GLY A 682 5.95 -15.88 -12.02
CA GLY A 682 5.51 -15.11 -13.18
C GLY A 682 6.64 -14.56 -14.07
N SER A 683 7.90 -14.79 -13.70
CA SER A 683 9.06 -14.48 -14.55
C SER A 683 9.16 -15.45 -15.73
N THR A 684 9.62 -14.97 -16.88
CA THR A 684 9.79 -15.81 -18.08
C THR A 684 11.19 -15.61 -18.66
N LEU A 685 12.00 -16.66 -18.67
CA LEU A 685 13.32 -16.65 -19.30
C LEU A 685 13.24 -17.31 -20.68
N LYS A 686 13.74 -16.63 -21.71
CA LYS A 686 13.85 -17.13 -23.08
C LYS A 686 15.32 -17.21 -23.49
N VAL A 687 15.60 -18.09 -24.44
CA VAL A 687 16.95 -18.19 -25.02
C VAL A 687 17.26 -16.91 -25.78
N GLY A 688 18.35 -16.24 -25.40
CA GLY A 688 18.79 -14.97 -25.99
C GLY A 688 18.39 -13.73 -25.20
N ASP A 689 17.73 -13.86 -24.06
CA ASP A 689 17.48 -12.73 -23.16
C ASP A 689 18.80 -12.22 -22.56
N ASP A 690 18.96 -10.89 -22.51
CA ASP A 690 20.05 -10.24 -21.82
C ASP A 690 19.83 -10.28 -20.30
N ALA A 691 20.91 -10.44 -19.54
CA ALA A 691 20.86 -10.45 -18.08
C ALA A 691 21.90 -9.48 -17.51
N PHE A 692 21.46 -8.64 -16.58
CA PHE A 692 22.35 -7.80 -15.78
C PHE A 692 22.79 -8.60 -14.57
N ALA A 693 24.08 -8.95 -14.54
CA ALA A 693 24.63 -9.70 -13.44
C ALA A 693 25.31 -8.74 -12.46
N VAL A 694 24.82 -8.73 -11.22
CA VAL A 694 25.40 -7.99 -10.10
C VAL A 694 26.30 -8.94 -9.33
N TYR A 695 27.57 -8.61 -9.22
CA TYR A 695 28.55 -9.35 -8.44
C TYR A 695 29.18 -8.41 -7.41
N GLU A 696 29.48 -8.92 -6.21
CA GLU A 696 30.28 -8.23 -5.19
C GLU A 696 31.76 -8.11 -5.59
#